data_AF-A0A6J3LRG2-F1
#
_entry.id   AF-A0A6J3LRG2-F1
#
_cell.length_a   1.000
_cell.length_b   1.000
_cell.length_c   1.000
_cell.angle_alpha   90.00
_cell.angle_beta   90.00
_cell.angle_gamma   90.00
#
_symmetry.space_group_name_H-M   'P 1'
#
loop_
_entity.id
_entity.type
_entity.pdbx_description
1 polymer ?
#
loop_
_entity_poly.entity_id
_entity_poly.type
_entity_poly.pdbx_seq_one_letter_code
_entity_poly.pdbx_strand_id
1 'polypeptide(L)'
;MFLFTTGLYKKSDFDIYLTYYHIGMSNFFASSFIEFHSLGKSDTIIRCILLLFGKGCTIYFMVIVLQLVQSAAEPELKYQRIMHQVKEYIHEKKLPENLKKKLIAYYEYRFQGSYFKENAISRTLSNHLNQEIMIHGSRGLVDIATILHSLPRGIIGNLMGILKPVIYLNEDIIYKSKTDGDCMFFIVSGTVALITFNGKEICHEKDGSYFGEAALIYPDRRRLESAIALEFRILFRATNMVELKWEEKYEFITRNLAEWLGDEKLKSILKQRDLKLYWGTATTGKPHIGYFTPISKIADFLKSGAEVTVLFADLHAYLDNMKAPWELLELRTQYYEIIIKAMLRSIDVPLEKLKFVKGTDYQLSKEYTLDVYRLSSVVTEHDAKKAGAEVVKQVANPLLSGLLYPGLQALDEHYLEVDAQFGGLDQRKIFTFSEKYLPLLGYEKRIHLMNPMIPGLAGSKMSSSEEDSKIDLLDNAAVIKKKLKKAFCEPGNVNDNGVLSFAKHVIYPLLKEGETFNIQRTAEFGGDISFDTFEDLENAFAKEEIHPGDLKSAVEVYINRLLDPIRKEFEADPKLKSLLSKAYPPQKPKVVEELTPARLDIRVGKIVEVSKHPDADSLYIEKIDIGEASGPRTIISGLVNYVPIEEMQDRMVVILANLKPANLRGVQSHGMVLCASVDEPVRRVEPLRPPLDSKPGEKVIVDGYEDGSPDDVLNPKKKVWEKLQVDLVVNGSGEASWSGNVLLTASGGKLTADSLKNVAIK
;
A
#
# COMPACT_ATOMS: atom_id res chain seq x y z
N MET A 1 28.25 67.24 -28.32
CA MET A 1 28.63 68.45 -27.55
C MET A 1 29.94 68.24 -26.77
N PHE A 2 30.16 67.12 -26.06
CA PHE A 2 31.44 66.78 -25.40
C PHE A 2 32.63 66.76 -26.36
N LEU A 3 32.44 66.10 -27.50
CA LEU A 3 33.41 66.04 -28.60
C LEU A 3 33.90 67.44 -28.97
N PHE A 4 32.98 68.42 -29.01
CA PHE A 4 33.24 69.82 -29.38
C PHE A 4 33.80 70.65 -28.22
N THR A 5 33.32 70.48 -26.98
CA THR A 5 33.79 71.25 -25.80
C THR A 5 35.16 70.83 -25.30
N THR A 6 35.55 69.56 -25.49
CA THR A 6 36.88 69.03 -25.10
C THR A 6 37.90 69.08 -26.23
N GLY A 7 37.51 69.51 -27.43
CA GLY A 7 38.38 69.53 -28.62
C GLY A 7 38.70 68.15 -29.18
N LEU A 8 38.04 67.08 -28.73
CA LEU A 8 38.28 65.69 -29.13
C LEU A 8 38.05 65.45 -30.62
N TYR A 9 37.21 66.24 -31.30
CA TYR A 9 36.99 66.17 -32.77
C TYR A 9 38.25 66.49 -33.61
N LYS A 10 39.30 67.05 -32.99
CA LYS A 10 40.59 67.30 -33.67
C LYS A 10 41.57 66.13 -33.56
N LYS A 11 41.22 65.08 -32.81
CA LYS A 11 42.03 63.86 -32.68
C LYS A 11 41.61 62.81 -33.70
N SER A 12 42.41 61.76 -33.85
CA SER A 12 42.08 60.66 -34.77
C SER A 12 40.80 59.95 -34.33
N ASP A 13 40.06 59.38 -35.29
CA ASP A 13 38.83 58.62 -35.00
C ASP A 13 39.07 57.48 -34.00
N PHE A 14 40.27 56.89 -34.03
CA PHE A 14 40.68 55.85 -33.09
C PHE A 14 40.82 56.38 -31.66
N ASP A 15 41.42 57.56 -31.47
CA ASP A 15 41.55 58.18 -30.14
C ASP A 15 40.20 58.58 -29.55
N ILE A 16 39.28 59.02 -30.42
CA ILE A 16 37.91 59.34 -30.05
C ILE A 16 37.20 58.06 -29.56
N TYR A 17 37.28 56.97 -30.33
CA TYR A 17 36.71 55.68 -29.94
C TYR A 17 37.28 55.17 -28.62
N LEU A 18 38.61 55.20 -28.46
CA LEU A 18 39.28 54.73 -27.24
C LEU A 18 38.84 55.54 -26.01
N THR A 19 38.66 56.84 -26.16
CA THR A 19 38.19 57.72 -25.07
C THR A 19 36.76 57.40 -24.65
N TYR A 20 35.84 57.21 -25.61
CA TYR A 20 34.45 56.84 -25.30
C TYR A 20 34.34 55.42 -24.75
N TYR A 21 35.14 54.48 -25.25
CA TYR A 21 35.23 53.12 -24.71
C TYR A 21 35.75 53.13 -23.28
N HIS A 22 36.80 53.90 -22.98
CA HIS A 22 37.33 54.06 -21.64
C HIS A 22 36.26 54.66 -20.70
N ILE A 23 35.53 55.70 -21.13
CA ILE A 23 34.43 56.28 -20.34
C ILE A 23 33.32 55.24 -20.08
N GLY A 24 32.95 54.45 -21.08
CA GLY A 24 31.97 53.37 -20.94
C GLY A 24 32.41 52.32 -19.92
N MET A 25 33.66 51.86 -20.03
CA MET A 25 34.25 50.88 -19.12
C MET A 25 34.42 51.42 -17.70
N SER A 26 34.87 52.66 -17.53
CA SER A 26 35.01 53.27 -16.19
C SER A 26 33.66 53.45 -15.48
N ASN A 27 32.60 53.80 -16.21
CA ASN A 27 31.23 53.84 -15.66
C ASN A 27 30.72 52.42 -15.33
N PHE A 28 31.03 51.43 -16.17
CA PHE A 28 30.64 50.03 -15.94
C PHE A 28 31.29 49.42 -14.69
N PHE A 29 32.58 49.67 -14.47
CA PHE A 29 33.31 49.17 -13.29
C PHE A 29 33.24 50.11 -12.07
N ALA A 30 32.53 51.24 -12.19
CA ALA A 30 32.45 52.28 -11.17
C ALA A 30 33.83 52.76 -10.65
N SER A 31 34.85 52.74 -11.53
CA SER A 31 36.26 52.96 -11.16
C SER A 31 36.69 54.42 -11.18
N SER A 32 35.89 55.33 -11.72
CA SER A 32 36.21 56.77 -11.71
C SER A 32 34.99 57.64 -11.43
N PHE A 33 35.05 58.41 -10.34
CA PHE A 33 34.14 59.52 -10.03
C PHE A 33 34.62 60.84 -10.65
N ILE A 34 35.43 60.79 -11.73
CA ILE A 34 36.09 61.99 -12.27
C ILE A 34 35.15 62.70 -13.26
N GLU A 35 34.96 63.98 -12.95
CA GLU A 35 34.14 65.00 -13.59
C GLU A 35 34.26 65.02 -15.12
N PHE A 36 33.22 64.57 -15.80
CA PHE A 36 32.92 65.04 -17.15
C PHE A 36 31.56 65.71 -17.10
N HIS A 37 31.51 67.02 -17.44
CA HIS A 37 30.30 67.84 -17.42
C HIS A 37 29.09 67.08 -18.00
N SER A 38 27.98 67.02 -17.24
CA SER A 38 26.76 66.32 -17.65
C SER A 38 26.23 66.93 -18.95
N LEU A 39 26.09 66.12 -20.00
CA LEU A 39 25.73 66.59 -21.33
C LEU A 39 24.21 66.68 -21.57
N GLY A 40 23.45 66.83 -20.49
CA GLY A 40 21.99 66.87 -20.49
C GLY A 40 21.36 65.63 -19.85
N LYS A 41 20.03 65.66 -19.70
CA LYS A 41 19.26 64.66 -18.93
C LYS A 41 19.42 63.23 -19.47
N SER A 42 19.57 63.06 -20.78
CA SER A 42 19.73 61.74 -21.42
C SER A 42 21.06 61.06 -21.08
N ASP A 43 22.16 61.81 -21.05
CA ASP A 43 23.49 61.29 -20.66
C ASP A 43 23.50 60.83 -19.19
N THR A 44 22.86 61.60 -18.30
CA THR A 44 22.70 61.21 -16.89
C THR A 44 21.92 59.90 -16.74
N ILE A 45 20.82 59.72 -17.49
CA ILE A 45 20.00 58.50 -17.43
C ILE A 45 20.81 57.28 -17.90
N ILE A 46 21.52 57.40 -19.03
CA ILE A 46 22.34 56.30 -19.57
C ILE A 46 23.45 55.90 -18.58
N ARG A 47 24.11 56.88 -17.95
CA ARG A 47 25.15 56.61 -16.94
C ARG A 47 24.57 55.94 -15.70
N CYS A 48 23.40 56.36 -15.21
CA CYS A 48 22.72 55.69 -14.10
C CYS A 48 22.38 54.23 -14.43
N ILE A 49 21.91 53.95 -15.65
CA ILE A 49 21.61 52.58 -16.11
C ILE A 49 22.90 51.73 -16.16
N LEU A 50 23.97 52.25 -16.75
CA LEU A 50 25.26 51.55 -16.85
C LEU A 50 25.87 51.29 -15.46
N LEU A 51 25.75 52.24 -14.53
CA LEU A 51 26.20 52.08 -13.14
C LEU A 51 25.40 51.01 -12.40
N LEU A 52 24.07 51.01 -12.54
CA LEU A 52 23.21 49.98 -11.92
C LEU A 52 23.50 48.60 -12.49
N PHE A 53 23.67 48.49 -13.80
CA PHE A 53 24.02 47.25 -14.46
C PHE A 53 25.40 46.75 -14.04
N GLY A 54 26.41 47.63 -14.03
CA GLY A 54 27.76 47.33 -13.57
C GLY A 54 27.81 46.86 -12.11
N LYS A 55 27.10 47.54 -11.20
CA LYS A 55 26.94 47.10 -9.80
C LYS A 55 26.26 45.74 -9.72
N GLY A 56 25.23 45.49 -10.52
CA GLY A 56 24.59 44.19 -10.65
C GLY A 56 25.58 43.09 -11.05
N CYS A 57 26.40 43.32 -12.08
CA CYS A 57 27.45 42.39 -12.52
C CYS A 57 28.50 42.13 -11.42
N THR A 58 28.93 43.15 -10.68
CA THR A 58 29.90 42.97 -9.58
C THR A 58 29.35 42.13 -8.43
N ILE A 59 28.08 42.34 -8.04
CA ILE A 59 27.40 41.54 -7.01
C ILE A 59 27.26 40.10 -7.50
N TYR A 60 26.84 39.90 -8.75
CA TYR A 60 26.71 38.58 -9.36
C TYR A 60 28.05 37.82 -9.36
N PHE A 61 29.14 38.49 -9.75
CA PHE A 61 30.48 37.90 -9.72
C PHE A 61 30.91 37.54 -8.29
N MET A 62 30.64 38.41 -7.31
CA MET A 62 30.93 38.13 -5.90
C MET A 62 30.16 36.90 -5.39
N VAL A 63 28.88 36.76 -5.77
CA VAL A 63 28.06 35.57 -5.45
C VAL A 63 28.66 34.30 -6.06
N ILE A 64 29.11 34.34 -7.33
CA ILE A 64 29.77 33.19 -7.96
C ILE A 64 31.05 32.82 -7.21
N VAL A 65 31.89 33.79 -6.85
CA VAL A 65 33.13 33.53 -6.09
C VAL A 65 32.80 32.90 -4.74
N LEU A 66 31.79 33.40 -4.03
CA LEU A 66 31.33 32.82 -2.76
C LEU A 66 30.79 31.40 -2.93
N GLN A 67 30.02 31.13 -3.99
CA GLN A 67 29.52 29.79 -4.31
C GLN A 67 30.66 28.81 -4.62
N LEU A 68 31.69 29.25 -5.36
CA LEU A 68 32.86 28.44 -5.66
C LEU A 68 33.67 28.11 -4.40
N VAL A 69 33.89 29.09 -3.52
CA VAL A 69 34.56 28.88 -2.23
C VAL A 69 33.76 27.91 -1.36
N GLN A 70 32.43 28.06 -1.31
CA GLN A 70 31.54 27.17 -0.57
C GLN A 70 31.59 25.74 -1.10
N SER A 71 31.59 25.56 -2.44
CA SER A 71 31.68 24.25 -3.08
C SER A 71 33.04 23.57 -2.81
N ALA A 72 34.14 24.34 -2.87
CA ALA A 72 35.47 23.82 -2.56
C ALA A 72 35.63 23.39 -1.09
N ALA A 73 34.95 24.06 -0.16
CA ALA A 73 35.00 23.75 1.27
C ALA A 73 33.91 22.76 1.73
N GLU A 74 33.03 22.31 0.83
CA GLU A 74 31.85 21.50 1.17
C GLU A 74 32.16 20.19 1.93
N PRO A 75 33.20 19.40 1.57
CA PRO A 75 33.55 18.18 2.29
C PRO A 75 33.95 18.40 3.75
N GLU A 76 34.72 19.46 4.01
CA GLU A 76 35.18 19.85 5.35
C GLU A 76 34.01 20.36 6.21
N LEU A 77 33.15 21.21 5.63
CA LEU A 77 31.96 21.72 6.32
C LEU A 77 30.98 20.59 6.70
N LYS A 78 30.86 19.56 5.86
CA LYS A 78 30.05 18.37 6.15
C LYS A 78 30.64 17.54 7.29
N TYR A 79 31.95 17.33 7.30
CA TYR A 79 32.62 16.66 8.42
C TYR A 79 32.40 17.40 9.74
N GLN A 80 32.58 18.72 9.77
CA GLN A 80 32.35 19.54 10.97
C GLN A 80 30.91 19.42 11.48
N ARG A 81 29.91 19.39 10.58
CA ARG A 81 28.50 19.20 10.94
C ARG A 81 28.24 17.83 11.57
N ILE A 82 28.81 16.76 11.01
CA ILE A 82 28.70 15.41 11.58
C ILE A 82 29.32 15.36 12.97
N MET A 83 30.52 15.93 13.14
CA MET A 83 31.20 15.98 14.43
C MET A 83 30.42 16.78 15.48
N HIS A 84 29.74 17.85 15.08
CA HIS A 84 28.83 18.59 15.96
C HIS A 84 27.68 17.70 16.45
N GLN A 85 27.00 16.99 15.54
CA GLN A 85 25.91 16.07 15.89
C GLN A 85 26.37 14.95 16.84
N VAL A 86 27.56 14.40 16.62
CA VAL A 86 28.16 13.40 17.52
C VAL A 86 28.39 13.99 18.91
N LYS A 87 28.90 15.22 19.01
CA LYS A 87 29.10 15.91 20.29
C LYS A 87 27.77 16.19 21.01
N GLU A 88 26.73 16.58 20.29
CA GLU A 88 25.38 16.74 20.85
C GLU A 88 24.82 15.41 21.37
N TYR A 89 24.98 14.32 20.60
CA TYR A 89 24.57 12.98 21.00
C TYR A 89 25.26 12.52 22.29
N ILE A 90 26.58 12.76 22.40
CA ILE A 90 27.36 12.47 23.61
C ILE A 90 26.80 13.22 24.83
N HIS A 91 26.44 14.49 24.65
CA HIS A 91 25.89 15.34 25.70
C HIS A 91 24.49 14.86 26.13
N GLU A 92 23.60 14.60 25.17
CA GLU A 92 22.22 14.15 25.42
C GLU A 92 22.18 12.79 26.14
N LYS A 93 23.02 11.83 25.70
CA LYS A 93 23.06 10.48 26.28
C LYS A 93 23.93 10.37 27.54
N LYS A 94 24.56 11.46 27.98
CA LYS A 94 25.43 11.51 29.18
C LYS A 94 26.47 10.37 29.20
N LEU A 95 27.15 10.17 28.08
CA LEU A 95 28.08 9.05 27.94
C LEU A 95 29.29 9.19 28.90
N PRO A 96 29.79 8.09 29.48
CA PRO A 96 31.03 8.08 30.26
C PRO A 96 32.22 8.61 29.46
N GLU A 97 33.19 9.26 30.11
CA GLU A 97 34.34 9.88 29.44
C GLU A 97 35.15 8.90 28.56
N ASN A 98 35.24 7.62 28.94
CA ASN A 98 35.88 6.59 28.12
C ASN A 98 35.13 6.36 26.79
N LEU A 99 33.79 6.27 26.83
CA LEU A 99 32.96 6.09 25.65
C LEU A 99 32.93 7.34 24.76
N LYS A 100 32.95 8.52 25.37
CA LYS A 100 33.09 9.81 24.65
C LYS A 100 34.40 9.86 23.86
N LYS A 101 35.53 9.55 24.51
CA LYS A 101 36.84 9.49 23.84
C LYS A 101 36.87 8.47 22.72
N LYS A 102 36.33 7.25 22.96
CA LYS A 102 36.22 6.21 21.93
C LYS A 102 35.38 6.65 20.72
N LEU A 103 34.21 7.25 20.97
CA LEU A 103 33.30 7.68 19.90
C LEU A 103 33.89 8.81 19.06
N ILE A 104 34.51 9.81 19.70
CA ILE A 104 35.18 10.91 18.99
C ILE A 104 36.32 10.36 18.13
N ALA A 105 37.18 9.52 18.70
CA ALA A 105 38.31 8.95 17.99
C ALA A 105 37.87 8.07 16.79
N TYR A 106 36.76 7.35 16.90
CA TYR A 106 36.18 6.58 15.78
C TYR A 106 35.81 7.50 14.60
N TYR A 107 35.09 8.60 14.85
CA TYR A 107 34.64 9.51 13.78
C TYR A 107 35.79 10.32 13.18
N GLU A 108 36.74 10.77 14.00
CA GLU A 108 37.96 11.44 13.52
C GLU A 108 38.76 10.53 12.58
N TYR A 109 38.91 9.25 12.95
CA TYR A 109 39.63 8.29 12.12
C TYR A 109 38.87 7.88 10.85
N ARG A 110 37.53 7.69 10.94
CA ARG A 110 36.69 7.30 9.79
C ARG A 110 36.67 8.34 8.67
N PHE A 111 36.75 9.62 9.02
CA PHE A 111 36.61 10.72 8.07
C PHE A 111 37.91 11.50 7.82
N GLN A 112 38.94 11.37 8.65
CA GLN A 112 40.25 12.04 8.44
C GLN A 112 40.14 13.54 8.14
N GLY A 113 39.16 14.23 8.73
CA GLY A 113 38.89 15.65 8.49
C GLY A 113 37.95 15.97 7.33
N SER A 114 37.65 15.03 6.43
CA SER A 114 36.85 15.30 5.23
C SER A 114 35.79 14.24 4.94
N TYR A 115 34.58 14.68 4.57
CA TYR A 115 33.47 13.76 4.31
C TYR A 115 33.21 13.57 2.81
N PHE A 116 33.22 12.31 2.36
CA PHE A 116 32.85 11.91 1.00
C PHE A 116 31.72 10.88 1.00
N LYS A 117 30.77 10.99 0.06
CA LYS A 117 29.76 9.96 -0.18
C LYS A 117 30.31 8.88 -1.10
N GLU A 118 31.19 8.02 -0.59
CA GLU A 118 31.85 6.94 -1.36
C GLU A 118 30.85 6.12 -2.18
N ASN A 119 29.71 5.73 -1.60
CA ASN A 119 28.67 4.95 -2.31
C ASN A 119 28.02 5.72 -3.47
N ALA A 120 27.87 7.05 -3.36
CA ALA A 120 27.30 7.85 -4.45
C ALA A 120 28.30 8.03 -5.59
N ILE A 121 29.58 8.22 -5.26
CA ILE A 121 30.67 8.30 -6.23
C ILE A 121 30.84 6.95 -6.93
N SER A 122 30.83 5.85 -6.19
CA SER A 122 30.93 4.52 -6.76
C SER A 122 29.79 4.23 -7.75
N ARG A 123 28.56 4.64 -7.45
CA ARG A 123 27.41 4.47 -8.37
C ARG A 123 27.53 5.24 -9.69
N THR A 124 28.33 6.31 -9.77
CA THR A 124 28.55 7.04 -11.03
C THR A 124 29.69 6.48 -11.86
N LEU A 125 30.47 5.54 -11.32
CA LEU A 125 31.61 4.92 -11.98
C LEU A 125 31.20 3.57 -12.59
N SER A 126 31.84 3.20 -13.70
CA SER A 126 31.67 1.86 -14.28
C SER A 126 32.17 0.79 -13.30
N ASN A 127 31.61 -0.42 -13.37
CA ASN A 127 32.01 -1.53 -12.51
C ASN A 127 33.53 -1.82 -12.62
N HIS A 128 34.09 -1.75 -13.83
CA HIS A 128 35.53 -1.94 -14.04
C HIS A 128 36.36 -0.87 -13.32
N LEU A 129 36.01 0.40 -13.45
CA LEU A 129 36.74 1.50 -12.81
C LEU A 129 36.59 1.48 -11.28
N ASN A 130 35.41 1.11 -10.77
CA ASN A 130 35.22 0.85 -9.34
C ASN A 130 36.11 -0.28 -8.83
N GLN A 131 36.17 -1.38 -9.57
CA GLN A 131 37.04 -2.50 -9.23
C GLN A 131 38.52 -2.08 -9.25
N GLU A 132 38.97 -1.31 -10.24
CA GLU A 132 40.34 -0.80 -10.29
C GLU A 132 40.66 0.16 -9.13
N ILE A 133 39.74 1.08 -8.78
CA ILE A 133 39.91 2.00 -7.65
C ILE A 133 39.94 1.22 -6.32
N MET A 134 39.06 0.22 -6.16
CA MET A 134 39.06 -0.66 -4.98
C MET A 134 40.33 -1.50 -4.91
N ILE A 135 40.78 -2.10 -6.01
CA ILE A 135 42.04 -2.87 -6.07
C ILE A 135 43.22 -1.95 -5.74
N HIS A 136 43.23 -0.71 -6.26
CA HIS A 136 44.28 0.26 -5.96
C HIS A 136 44.26 0.68 -4.48
N GLY A 137 43.09 0.97 -3.91
CA GLY A 137 42.92 1.31 -2.50
C GLY A 137 43.22 0.15 -1.55
N SER A 138 43.02 -1.09 -2.01
CA SER A 138 43.29 -2.33 -1.28
C SER A 138 44.62 -2.99 -1.67
N ARG A 139 45.53 -2.30 -2.38
CA ARG A 139 46.85 -2.85 -2.74
C ARG A 139 47.61 -3.41 -1.54
N GLY A 140 47.59 -2.71 -0.40
CA GLY A 140 48.21 -3.21 0.83
C GLY A 140 47.60 -4.51 1.38
N LEU A 141 46.35 -4.83 1.07
CA LEU A 141 45.72 -6.10 1.46
C LEU A 141 46.00 -7.21 0.43
N VAL A 142 45.97 -6.87 -0.86
CA VAL A 142 46.25 -7.81 -1.96
C VAL A 142 47.72 -8.21 -2.02
N ASP A 143 48.63 -7.29 -1.67
CA ASP A 143 50.09 -7.49 -1.72
C ASP A 143 50.66 -8.16 -0.46
N ILE A 144 49.89 -8.28 0.62
CA ILE A 144 50.37 -8.82 1.91
C ILE A 144 49.59 -10.06 2.35
N ALA A 145 48.31 -10.22 1.99
CA ALA A 145 47.54 -11.40 2.37
C ALA A 145 47.95 -12.61 1.51
N THR A 146 48.89 -13.42 2.01
CA THR A 146 49.48 -14.59 1.31
C THR A 146 48.46 -15.50 0.62
N ILE A 147 47.25 -15.64 1.17
CA ILE A 147 46.16 -16.44 0.61
C ILE A 147 45.59 -15.87 -0.70
N LEU A 148 45.66 -14.56 -0.91
CA LEU A 148 45.11 -13.85 -2.07
C LEU A 148 46.08 -13.77 -3.26
N HIS A 149 47.39 -13.91 -3.03
CA HIS A 149 48.40 -13.87 -4.10
C HIS A 149 48.24 -14.98 -5.14
N SER A 150 47.63 -16.10 -4.76
CA SER A 150 47.45 -17.27 -5.60
C SER A 150 46.15 -17.24 -6.44
N LEU A 151 45.28 -16.24 -6.23
CA LEU A 151 43.99 -16.15 -6.88
C LEU A 151 44.04 -15.37 -8.22
N PRO A 152 43.31 -15.80 -9.26
CA PRO A 152 43.13 -15.03 -10.49
C PRO A 152 42.57 -13.62 -10.22
N ARG A 153 43.02 -12.63 -11.01
CA ARG A 153 42.59 -11.21 -10.86
C ARG A 153 41.06 -11.02 -10.87
N GLY A 154 40.33 -11.81 -11.65
CA GLY A 154 38.85 -11.77 -11.67
C GLY A 154 38.22 -12.20 -10.35
N ILE A 155 38.79 -13.21 -9.68
CA ILE A 155 38.33 -13.68 -8.36
C ILE A 155 38.68 -12.66 -7.28
N ILE A 156 39.86 -12.03 -7.36
CA ILE A 156 40.24 -10.94 -6.45
C ILE A 156 39.26 -9.77 -6.58
N GLY A 157 38.87 -9.38 -7.81
CA GLY A 157 37.88 -8.32 -8.04
C GLY A 157 36.52 -8.63 -7.39
N ASN A 158 36.04 -9.87 -7.52
CA ASN A 158 34.80 -10.31 -6.87
C ASN A 158 34.93 -10.35 -5.35
N LEU A 159 36.07 -10.83 -4.83
CA LEU A 159 36.35 -10.84 -3.40
C LEU A 159 36.37 -9.42 -2.81
N MET A 160 37.03 -8.47 -3.50
CA MET A 160 37.05 -7.08 -3.06
C MET A 160 35.64 -6.49 -3.00
N GLY A 161 34.73 -6.91 -3.89
CA GLY A 161 33.32 -6.48 -3.88
C GLY A 161 32.53 -6.95 -2.66
N ILE A 162 32.90 -8.08 -2.03
CA ILE A 162 32.21 -8.62 -0.84
C ILE A 162 32.86 -8.19 0.49
N LEU A 163 34.11 -7.72 0.44
CA LEU A 163 34.84 -7.27 1.62
C LEU A 163 34.28 -5.93 2.12
N LYS A 164 33.77 -5.94 3.37
CA LYS A 164 33.27 -4.72 4.02
C LYS A 164 34.34 -4.13 4.95
N PRO A 165 34.71 -2.86 4.82
CA PRO A 165 35.63 -2.22 5.76
C PRO A 165 34.93 -2.02 7.11
N VAL A 166 35.60 -2.38 8.19
CA VAL A 166 35.16 -2.26 9.58
C VAL A 166 36.30 -1.67 10.40
N ILE A 167 36.00 -0.78 11.34
CA ILE A 167 37.02 -0.15 12.19
C ILE A 167 36.82 -0.64 13.62
N TYR A 168 37.88 -1.16 14.23
CA TYR A 168 37.92 -1.53 15.65
C TYR A 168 38.95 -0.68 16.39
N LEU A 169 38.59 -0.24 17.61
CA LEU A 169 39.44 0.57 18.46
C LEU A 169 40.27 -0.33 19.39
N ASN A 170 41.27 0.26 20.04
CA ASN A 170 42.05 -0.46 21.05
C ASN A 170 41.14 -1.07 22.14
N GLU A 171 41.43 -2.32 22.51
CA GLU A 171 40.71 -3.18 23.45
C GLU A 171 39.31 -3.62 23.01
N ASP A 172 38.91 -3.31 21.76
CA ASP A 172 37.63 -3.80 21.26
C ASP A 172 37.70 -5.30 20.99
N ILE A 173 36.71 -6.02 21.51
CA ILE A 173 36.54 -7.45 21.27
C ILE A 173 35.86 -7.60 19.90
N ILE A 174 36.60 -8.14 18.93
CA ILE A 174 36.13 -8.37 17.57
C ILE A 174 35.11 -9.53 17.55
N TYR A 175 35.47 -10.64 18.20
CA TYR A 175 34.57 -11.75 18.50
C TYR A 175 35.04 -12.52 19.74
N LYS A 176 34.15 -13.32 20.33
CA LYS A 176 34.44 -14.12 21.53
C LYS A 176 34.50 -15.61 21.20
N SER A 177 35.30 -16.35 21.95
CA SER A 177 35.28 -17.81 21.92
C SER A 177 33.90 -18.35 22.31
N LYS A 178 33.55 -19.52 21.78
CA LYS A 178 32.25 -20.21 21.93
C LYS A 178 31.05 -19.48 21.35
N THR A 179 31.23 -18.43 20.56
CA THR A 179 30.15 -17.87 19.74
C THR A 179 30.13 -18.54 18.37
N ASP A 180 28.98 -18.55 17.72
CA ASP A 180 28.88 -18.94 16.32
C ASP A 180 29.58 -17.87 15.45
N GLY A 181 30.01 -18.23 14.24
CA GLY A 181 30.72 -17.33 13.35
C GLY A 181 30.33 -17.55 11.90
N ASP A 182 30.21 -16.46 11.15
CA ASP A 182 29.75 -16.42 9.76
C ASP A 182 30.73 -15.65 8.84
N CYS A 183 31.88 -15.24 9.38
CA CYS A 183 32.82 -14.34 8.73
C CYS A 183 34.28 -14.57 9.11
N MET A 184 35.17 -14.15 8.21
CA MET A 184 36.60 -13.97 8.43
C MET A 184 37.00 -12.50 8.30
N PHE A 185 38.18 -12.16 8.80
CA PHE A 185 38.72 -10.81 8.80
C PHE A 185 40.10 -10.77 8.15
N PHE A 186 40.35 -9.73 7.37
CA PHE A 186 41.67 -9.38 6.84
C PHE A 186 42.17 -8.10 7.48
N ILE A 187 43.44 -8.10 7.89
CA ILE A 187 44.06 -6.98 8.57
C ILE A 187 44.72 -6.06 7.55
N VAL A 188 44.18 -4.87 7.32
CA VAL A 188 44.80 -3.87 6.43
C VAL A 188 45.94 -3.18 7.15
N SER A 189 45.67 -2.77 8.39
CA SER A 189 46.69 -2.32 9.30
C SER A 189 46.45 -2.93 10.67
N GLY A 190 47.54 -3.40 11.28
CA GLY A 190 47.84 -4.53 12.19
C GLY A 190 47.06 -5.05 13.38
N THR A 191 47.62 -4.95 14.59
CA THR A 191 47.67 -6.04 15.55
C THR A 191 46.36 -6.45 16.21
N VAL A 192 46.00 -7.72 16.02
CA VAL A 192 44.90 -8.43 16.69
C VAL A 192 45.47 -9.56 17.53
N ALA A 193 45.09 -9.63 18.81
CA ALA A 193 45.40 -10.75 19.68
C ALA A 193 44.31 -11.82 19.60
N LEU A 194 44.71 -13.07 19.33
CA LEU A 194 43.84 -14.23 19.43
C LEU A 194 44.04 -14.91 20.79
N ILE A 195 42.95 -15.09 21.55
CA ILE A 195 43.00 -15.55 22.94
C ILE A 195 42.04 -16.73 23.12
N THR A 196 42.51 -17.82 23.71
CA THR A 196 41.67 -18.98 24.07
C THR A 196 40.60 -18.63 25.11
N PHE A 197 39.59 -19.50 25.24
CA PHE A 197 38.57 -19.39 26.31
C PHE A 197 39.18 -19.30 27.73
N ASN A 198 40.35 -19.90 27.96
CA ASN A 198 41.02 -19.88 29.26
C ASN A 198 41.88 -18.62 29.48
N GLY A 199 41.77 -17.61 28.60
CA GLY A 199 42.53 -16.36 28.70
C GLY A 199 44.00 -16.48 28.26
N LYS A 200 44.42 -17.65 27.77
CA LYS A 200 45.78 -17.84 27.22
C LYS A 200 45.84 -17.25 25.82
N GLU A 201 46.77 -16.32 25.62
CA GLU A 201 47.08 -15.72 24.33
C GLU A 201 47.72 -16.76 23.39
N ILE A 202 47.22 -16.82 22.15
CA ILE A 202 47.63 -17.78 21.11
C ILE A 202 48.71 -17.15 20.22
N CYS A 203 48.36 -16.04 19.58
CA CYS A 203 49.23 -15.32 18.66
C CYS A 203 48.74 -13.88 18.45
N HIS A 204 49.60 -13.07 17.82
CA HIS A 204 49.30 -11.72 17.36
C HIS A 204 49.32 -11.70 15.84
N GLU A 205 48.17 -11.46 15.23
CA GLU A 205 48.05 -11.27 13.79
C GLU A 205 48.30 -9.80 13.45
N LYS A 206 49.12 -9.54 12.42
CA LYS A 206 49.60 -8.19 12.07
C LYS A 206 49.14 -7.78 10.68
N ASP A 207 49.61 -6.62 10.20
CA ASP A 207 49.28 -6.06 8.88
C ASP A 207 49.44 -7.14 7.79
N GLY A 208 48.36 -7.38 7.04
CA GLY A 208 48.27 -8.39 5.98
C GLY A 208 47.92 -9.82 6.40
N SER A 209 47.85 -10.11 7.70
CA SER A 209 47.31 -11.37 8.19
C SER A 209 45.78 -11.45 8.02
N TYR A 210 45.23 -12.63 8.23
CA TYR A 210 43.80 -12.87 8.35
C TYR A 210 43.50 -13.73 9.59
N PHE A 211 42.25 -13.73 10.05
CA PHE A 211 41.80 -14.57 11.15
C PHE A 211 40.29 -14.83 11.09
N GLY A 212 39.84 -15.88 11.77
CA GLY A 212 38.43 -16.25 11.88
C GLY A 212 37.89 -17.06 10.70
N GLU A 213 38.75 -17.50 9.77
CA GLU A 213 38.44 -18.32 8.60
C GLU A 213 37.84 -19.68 8.95
N ALA A 214 38.17 -20.24 10.11
CA ALA A 214 37.60 -21.49 10.60
C ALA A 214 36.06 -21.46 10.66
N ALA A 215 35.47 -20.29 10.90
CA ALA A 215 34.02 -20.10 10.92
C ALA A 215 33.37 -20.23 9.53
N LEU A 216 34.11 -19.94 8.45
CA LEU A 216 33.64 -20.11 7.07
C LEU A 216 33.81 -21.55 6.57
N ILE A 217 34.84 -22.24 7.06
CA ILE A 217 35.17 -23.61 6.65
C ILE A 217 34.34 -24.65 7.42
N TYR A 218 34.04 -24.36 8.70
CA TYR A 218 33.30 -25.25 9.59
C TYR A 218 32.10 -24.51 10.24
N PRO A 219 31.02 -24.23 9.49
CA PRO A 219 29.88 -23.46 9.99
C PRO A 219 29.19 -24.08 11.22
N ASP A 220 29.24 -25.41 11.37
CA ASP A 220 28.68 -26.12 12.53
C ASP A 220 29.56 -26.05 13.79
N ARG A 221 30.71 -25.37 13.72
CA ARG A 221 31.66 -25.24 14.84
C ARG A 221 31.69 -23.81 15.38
N ARG A 222 31.54 -23.71 16.70
CA ARG A 222 31.75 -22.45 17.43
C ARG A 222 33.23 -22.03 17.42
N ARG A 223 33.45 -20.72 17.46
CA ARG A 223 34.80 -20.12 17.51
C ARG A 223 35.59 -20.67 18.71
N LEU A 224 36.85 -21.04 18.51
CA LEU A 224 37.69 -21.62 19.56
C LEU A 224 38.42 -20.54 20.38
N GLU A 225 38.59 -19.38 19.77
CA GLU A 225 39.33 -18.23 20.25
C GLU A 225 38.48 -16.96 20.25
N SER A 226 38.92 -15.96 21.00
CA SER A 226 38.42 -14.59 21.00
C SER A 226 39.44 -13.72 20.29
N ALA A 227 38.99 -12.78 19.47
CA ALA A 227 39.86 -11.83 18.80
C ALA A 227 39.70 -10.45 19.45
N ILE A 228 40.80 -9.81 19.85
CA ILE A 228 40.81 -8.49 20.48
C ILE A 228 41.76 -7.58 19.71
N ALA A 229 41.29 -6.39 19.35
CA ALA A 229 42.13 -5.38 18.71
C ALA A 229 43.08 -4.75 19.75
N LEU A 230 44.38 -4.75 19.47
CA LEU A 230 45.39 -4.13 20.33
C LEU A 230 45.70 -2.67 19.93
N GLU A 231 45.32 -2.25 18.72
CA GLU A 231 45.55 -0.91 18.18
C GLU A 231 44.39 -0.47 17.25
N PHE A 232 44.29 0.83 16.91
CA PHE A 232 43.23 1.48 16.10
C PHE A 232 43.24 1.08 14.62
N ARG A 233 42.29 0.27 14.12
CA ARG A 233 42.55 -0.47 12.87
C ARG A 233 41.36 -0.75 11.94
N ILE A 234 41.64 -0.70 10.63
CA ILE A 234 40.74 -1.06 9.52
C ILE A 234 40.90 -2.55 9.24
N LEU A 235 39.80 -3.28 9.39
CA LEU A 235 39.66 -4.69 9.05
C LEU A 235 38.71 -4.82 7.86
N PHE A 236 38.97 -5.73 6.94
CA PHE A 236 37.95 -6.13 5.97
C PHE A 236 37.27 -7.41 6.41
N ARG A 237 35.95 -7.37 6.55
CA ARG A 237 35.12 -8.54 6.89
C ARG A 237 34.61 -9.22 5.63
N ALA A 238 34.92 -10.50 5.46
CA ALA A 238 34.32 -11.38 4.46
C ALA A 238 33.30 -12.30 5.15
N THR A 239 32.03 -12.21 4.74
CA THR A 239 30.96 -13.13 5.19
C THR A 239 30.72 -14.22 4.16
N ASN A 240 30.31 -15.41 4.58
CA ASN A 240 29.84 -16.43 3.65
C ASN A 240 28.59 -15.91 2.94
N MET A 241 28.71 -15.58 1.66
CA MET A 241 27.56 -15.52 0.76
C MET A 241 27.84 -16.60 -0.27
N VAL A 242 27.25 -17.78 -0.08
CA VAL A 242 27.08 -18.70 -1.20
C VAL A 242 26.22 -17.93 -2.20
N GLU A 243 26.86 -17.36 -3.21
CA GLU A 243 26.16 -16.63 -4.25
C GLU A 243 25.33 -17.66 -5.03
N LEU A 244 24.01 -17.59 -4.85
CA LEU A 244 23.07 -18.50 -5.49
C LEU A 244 23.30 -18.49 -7.00
N LYS A 245 23.29 -19.67 -7.62
CA LYS A 245 23.28 -19.78 -9.08
C LYS A 245 22.01 -19.15 -9.64
N TRP A 246 22.05 -18.71 -10.89
CA TRP A 246 20.89 -18.03 -11.50
C TRP A 246 19.66 -18.94 -11.55
N GLU A 247 19.84 -20.27 -11.64
CA GLU A 247 18.78 -21.27 -11.57
C GLU A 247 18.09 -21.30 -10.19
N GLU A 248 18.88 -21.24 -9.12
CA GLU A 248 18.37 -21.21 -7.74
C GLU A 248 17.64 -19.89 -7.47
N LYS A 249 18.20 -18.77 -7.95
CA LYS A 249 17.52 -17.46 -7.91
C LYS A 249 16.19 -17.50 -8.66
N TYR A 250 16.18 -18.10 -9.84
CA TYR A 250 14.97 -18.26 -10.66
C TYR A 250 13.89 -19.05 -9.92
N GLU A 251 14.25 -20.18 -9.30
CA GLU A 251 13.33 -20.99 -8.51
C GLU A 251 12.71 -20.21 -7.34
N PHE A 252 13.52 -19.48 -6.55
CA PHE A 252 12.99 -18.62 -5.50
C PHE A 252 12.03 -17.56 -6.05
N ILE A 253 12.36 -16.94 -7.19
CA ILE A 253 11.51 -15.91 -7.79
C ILE A 253 10.18 -16.50 -8.28
N THR A 254 10.20 -17.63 -8.99
CA THR A 254 9.00 -18.15 -9.68
C THR A 254 8.16 -19.13 -8.86
N ARG A 255 8.71 -19.78 -7.83
CA ARG A 255 7.95 -20.73 -7.00
C ARG A 255 6.68 -20.07 -6.43
N ASN A 256 5.60 -20.83 -6.37
CA ASN A 256 4.29 -20.39 -5.85
C ASN A 256 3.64 -19.19 -6.57
N LEU A 257 4.18 -18.73 -7.71
CA LEU A 257 3.46 -17.81 -8.60
C LEU A 257 2.42 -18.58 -9.40
N ALA A 258 1.30 -17.92 -9.71
CA ALA A 258 0.28 -18.46 -10.60
C ALA A 258 0.65 -18.27 -12.07
N GLU A 259 1.22 -17.12 -12.40
CA GLU A 259 1.60 -16.75 -13.77
C GLU A 259 2.76 -15.74 -13.70
N TRP A 260 3.60 -15.71 -14.73
CA TRP A 260 4.52 -14.61 -14.95
C TRP A 260 4.74 -14.35 -16.45
N LEU A 261 4.99 -13.08 -16.80
CA LEU A 261 5.23 -12.61 -18.16
C LEU A 261 6.67 -12.12 -18.28
N GLY A 262 7.33 -12.38 -19.42
CA GLY A 262 8.71 -11.95 -19.69
C GLY A 262 9.80 -12.93 -19.23
N ASP A 263 9.50 -14.23 -19.20
CA ASP A 263 10.39 -15.30 -18.68
C ASP A 263 11.81 -15.31 -19.30
N GLU A 264 11.92 -15.12 -20.62
CA GLU A 264 13.22 -15.04 -21.29
C GLU A 264 14.06 -13.84 -20.83
N LYS A 265 13.42 -12.68 -20.61
CA LYS A 265 14.09 -11.48 -20.07
C LYS A 265 14.52 -11.72 -18.62
N LEU A 266 13.68 -12.37 -17.81
CA LEU A 266 14.01 -12.75 -16.43
C LEU A 266 15.27 -13.62 -16.40
N LYS A 267 15.30 -14.71 -17.18
CA LYS A 267 16.47 -15.61 -17.28
C LYS A 267 17.73 -14.86 -17.77
N SER A 268 17.59 -13.98 -18.75
CA SER A 268 18.73 -13.19 -19.25
C SER A 268 19.30 -12.24 -18.19
N ILE A 269 18.44 -11.59 -17.39
CA ILE A 269 18.88 -10.69 -16.32
C ILE A 269 19.59 -11.47 -15.23
N LEU A 270 19.01 -12.58 -14.75
CA LEU A 270 19.56 -13.37 -13.64
C LEU A 270 20.94 -13.98 -13.96
N LYS A 271 21.25 -14.21 -15.24
CA LYS A 271 22.59 -14.64 -15.69
C LYS A 271 23.66 -13.55 -15.60
N GLN A 272 23.26 -12.28 -15.51
CA GLN A 272 24.16 -11.12 -15.58
C GLN A 272 24.21 -10.33 -14.28
N ARG A 273 23.09 -10.20 -13.57
CA ARG A 273 22.95 -9.41 -12.34
C ARG A 273 21.69 -9.79 -11.55
N ASP A 274 21.55 -9.23 -10.35
CA ASP A 274 20.33 -9.35 -9.56
C ASP A 274 19.15 -8.62 -10.19
N LEU A 275 17.95 -9.18 -9.99
CA LEU A 275 16.68 -8.61 -10.45
C LEU A 275 16.30 -7.40 -9.60
N LYS A 276 15.82 -6.32 -10.25
CA LYS A 276 15.17 -5.19 -9.57
C LYS A 276 13.68 -5.26 -9.77
N LEU A 277 12.91 -5.28 -8.68
CA LEU A 277 11.46 -5.35 -8.79
C LEU A 277 10.76 -4.47 -7.77
N TYR A 278 9.50 -4.14 -8.04
CA TYR A 278 8.65 -3.51 -7.05
C TYR A 278 7.33 -4.23 -6.82
N TRP A 279 6.79 -4.00 -5.63
CA TRP A 279 5.43 -4.35 -5.24
C TRP A 279 4.72 -3.09 -4.76
N GLY A 280 3.56 -2.79 -5.35
CA GLY A 280 2.72 -1.66 -4.97
C GLY A 280 1.64 -2.07 -3.97
N THR A 281 1.49 -1.30 -2.90
CA THR A 281 0.39 -1.45 -1.94
C THR A 281 -0.30 -0.11 -1.68
N ALA A 282 -1.61 -0.05 -1.89
CA ALA A 282 -2.41 1.14 -1.60
C ALA A 282 -2.68 1.24 -0.09
N THR A 283 -2.35 2.38 0.53
CA THR A 283 -2.42 2.61 1.98
C THR A 283 -3.84 2.93 2.46
N THR A 284 -4.76 1.99 2.20
CA THR A 284 -6.21 2.15 2.39
C THR A 284 -6.69 1.58 3.74
N GLY A 285 -7.26 0.37 3.77
CA GLY A 285 -7.73 -0.29 4.99
C GLY A 285 -6.56 -0.85 5.83
N LYS A 286 -6.85 -1.36 7.03
CA LYS A 286 -5.84 -2.11 7.81
C LYS A 286 -5.44 -3.39 7.05
N PRO A 287 -4.13 -3.67 6.88
CA PRO A 287 -3.64 -4.98 6.46
C PRO A 287 -4.13 -6.07 7.41
N HIS A 288 -4.44 -7.23 6.85
CA HIS A 288 -4.88 -8.42 7.56
C HIS A 288 -3.95 -9.58 7.22
N ILE A 289 -4.17 -10.76 7.82
CA ILE A 289 -3.31 -11.94 7.66
C ILE A 289 -3.03 -12.32 6.19
N GLY A 290 -3.93 -12.00 5.26
CA GLY A 290 -3.74 -12.22 3.83
C GLY A 290 -2.51 -11.53 3.24
N TYR A 291 -2.02 -10.45 3.87
CA TYR A 291 -0.78 -9.77 3.48
C TYR A 291 0.46 -10.67 3.63
N PHE A 292 0.40 -11.76 4.43
CA PHE A 292 1.51 -12.70 4.46
C PHE A 292 1.75 -13.40 3.13
N THR A 293 0.77 -13.43 2.23
CA THR A 293 0.92 -13.98 0.87
C THR A 293 1.95 -13.20 0.05
N PRO A 294 1.75 -11.89 -0.25
CA PRO A 294 2.77 -11.12 -0.95
C PRO A 294 4.05 -10.98 -0.13
N ILE A 295 3.97 -10.90 1.20
CA ILE A 295 5.16 -10.79 2.06
C ILE A 295 6.04 -12.05 2.00
N SER A 296 5.45 -13.25 1.89
CA SER A 296 6.21 -14.49 1.71
C SER A 296 6.94 -14.51 0.36
N LYS A 297 6.32 -13.97 -0.71
CA LYS A 297 7.03 -13.80 -1.99
C LYS A 297 8.10 -12.72 -1.95
N ILE A 298 7.89 -11.61 -1.23
CA ILE A 298 8.93 -10.61 -1.00
C ILE A 298 10.11 -11.22 -0.23
N ALA A 299 9.84 -12.10 0.74
CA ALA A 299 10.89 -12.86 1.42
C ALA A 299 11.70 -13.71 0.44
N ASP A 300 11.05 -14.42 -0.49
CA ASP A 300 11.73 -15.18 -1.55
C ASP A 300 12.58 -14.29 -2.45
N PHE A 301 12.07 -13.13 -2.86
CA PHE A 301 12.81 -12.18 -3.69
C PHE A 301 14.07 -11.68 -2.97
N LEU A 302 13.95 -11.30 -1.70
CA LEU A 302 15.10 -10.88 -0.90
C LEU A 302 16.12 -12.02 -0.71
N LYS A 303 15.66 -13.25 -0.46
CA LYS A 303 16.51 -14.45 -0.37
C LYS A 303 17.24 -14.77 -1.68
N SER A 304 16.61 -14.53 -2.84
CA SER A 304 17.25 -14.65 -4.16
C SER A 304 18.34 -13.59 -4.42
N GLY A 305 18.42 -12.57 -3.56
CA GLY A 305 19.30 -11.43 -3.71
C GLY A 305 18.73 -10.28 -4.55
N ALA A 306 17.44 -10.32 -4.92
CA ALA A 306 16.79 -9.24 -5.67
C ALA A 306 16.76 -7.92 -4.87
N GLU A 307 16.82 -6.79 -5.59
CA GLU A 307 16.49 -5.48 -5.03
C GLU A 307 14.98 -5.28 -5.06
N VAL A 308 14.36 -5.18 -3.89
CA VAL A 308 12.89 -5.09 -3.76
C VAL A 308 12.50 -3.70 -3.31
N THR A 309 11.66 -3.05 -4.11
CA THR A 309 11.03 -1.78 -3.74
C THR A 309 9.57 -1.99 -3.35
N VAL A 310 9.16 -1.55 -2.17
CA VAL A 310 7.74 -1.47 -1.81
C VAL A 310 7.27 -0.04 -2.04
N LEU A 311 6.35 0.13 -2.99
CA LEU A 311 5.71 1.40 -3.27
C LEU A 311 4.46 1.55 -2.38
N PHE A 312 4.50 2.51 -1.46
CA PHE A 312 3.32 2.98 -0.76
C PHE A 312 2.53 3.89 -1.70
N ALA A 313 1.54 3.31 -2.36
CA ALA A 313 0.73 3.98 -3.36
C ALA A 313 -0.34 4.85 -2.65
N ASP A 314 0.12 5.89 -1.94
CA ASP A 314 -0.68 6.83 -1.17
C ASP A 314 -1.56 7.71 -2.06
N LEU A 315 -1.02 8.23 -3.16
CA LEU A 315 -1.82 8.93 -4.17
C LEU A 315 -2.91 8.01 -4.76
N HIS A 316 -2.57 6.75 -5.04
CA HIS A 316 -3.53 5.75 -5.53
C HIS A 316 -4.62 5.44 -4.49
N ALA A 317 -4.28 5.41 -3.19
CA ALA A 317 -5.23 5.21 -2.10
C ALA A 317 -6.27 6.34 -2.02
N TYR A 318 -5.90 7.56 -2.41
CA TYR A 318 -6.82 8.67 -2.57
C TYR A 318 -7.65 8.59 -3.86
N LEU A 319 -6.99 8.28 -5.00
CA LEU A 319 -7.64 8.21 -6.31
C LEU A 319 -8.67 7.08 -6.43
N ASP A 320 -8.49 5.98 -5.69
CA ASP A 320 -9.46 4.89 -5.59
C ASP A 320 -10.65 5.29 -4.67
N ASN A 321 -11.49 6.17 -5.19
CA ASN A 321 -12.76 6.61 -4.60
C ASN A 321 -12.61 7.14 -3.16
N MET A 322 -11.54 7.90 -2.89
CA MET A 322 -11.26 8.54 -1.59
C MET A 322 -11.27 7.56 -0.41
N LYS A 323 -10.81 6.31 -0.62
CA LYS A 323 -10.71 5.30 0.46
C LYS A 323 -9.83 5.77 1.63
N ALA A 324 -8.87 6.64 1.38
CA ALA A 324 -8.08 7.34 2.39
C ALA A 324 -8.14 8.86 2.15
N PRO A 325 -8.70 9.65 3.09
CA PRO A 325 -8.61 11.11 3.06
C PRO A 325 -7.16 11.59 3.12
N TRP A 326 -6.86 12.74 2.53
CA TRP A 326 -5.51 13.32 2.48
C TRP A 326 -4.86 13.47 3.87
N GLU A 327 -5.67 13.81 4.88
CA GLU A 327 -5.21 13.98 6.26
C GLU A 327 -4.75 12.67 6.91
N LEU A 328 -5.25 11.53 6.42
CA LEU A 328 -4.92 10.20 6.93
C LEU A 328 -3.89 9.47 6.08
N LEU A 329 -3.58 9.92 4.86
CA LEU A 329 -2.65 9.24 3.95
C LEU A 329 -1.28 9.04 4.61
N GLU A 330 -0.69 10.12 5.14
CA GLU A 330 0.63 10.06 5.74
C GLU A 330 0.66 9.13 6.96
N LEU A 331 -0.37 9.18 7.82
CA LEU A 331 -0.49 8.32 8.99
C LEU A 331 -0.65 6.85 8.61
N ARG A 332 -1.46 6.55 7.58
CA ARG A 332 -1.65 5.18 7.09
C ARG A 332 -0.38 4.68 6.41
N THR A 333 0.30 5.50 5.62
CA THR A 333 1.59 5.15 5.02
C THR A 333 2.63 4.82 6.08
N GLN A 334 2.76 5.63 7.14
CA GLN A 334 3.64 5.32 8.26
C GLN A 334 3.27 4.00 8.95
N TYR A 335 1.98 3.73 9.14
CA TYR A 335 1.53 2.47 9.72
C TYR A 335 1.85 1.26 8.81
N TYR A 336 1.61 1.38 7.50
CA TYR A 336 1.94 0.35 6.51
C TYR A 336 3.44 0.05 6.48
N GLU A 337 4.27 1.09 6.54
CA GLU A 337 5.72 0.95 6.59
C GLU A 337 6.17 0.11 7.79
N ILE A 338 5.65 0.44 8.97
CA ILE A 338 6.03 -0.23 10.23
C ILE A 338 5.52 -1.66 10.25
N ILE A 339 4.26 -1.90 9.85
CA ILE A 339 3.66 -3.23 9.91
C ILE A 339 4.33 -4.18 8.91
N ILE A 340 4.69 -3.73 7.70
CA ILE A 340 5.42 -4.55 6.71
C ILE A 340 6.83 -4.90 7.22
N LYS A 341 7.53 -3.92 7.82
CA LYS A 341 8.83 -4.19 8.48
C LYS A 341 8.69 -5.20 9.62
N ALA A 342 7.62 -5.14 10.41
CA ALA A 342 7.36 -6.09 11.48
C ALA A 342 7.07 -7.51 10.93
N MET A 343 6.28 -7.62 9.86
CA MET A 343 6.00 -8.90 9.19
C MET A 343 7.26 -9.55 8.62
N LEU A 344 8.10 -8.78 7.92
CA LEU A 344 9.34 -9.31 7.35
C LEU A 344 10.35 -9.72 8.44
N ARG A 345 10.43 -8.97 9.54
CA ARG A 345 11.25 -9.35 10.72
C ARG A 345 10.73 -10.62 11.39
N SER A 346 9.41 -10.83 11.42
CA SER A 346 8.83 -12.09 11.93
C SER A 346 9.20 -13.31 11.07
N ILE A 347 9.63 -13.12 9.83
CA ILE A 347 10.00 -14.20 8.89
C ILE A 347 11.52 -14.37 8.80
N ASP A 348 12.29 -13.58 9.55
CA ASP A 348 13.76 -13.67 9.62
C ASP A 348 14.44 -13.44 8.25
N VAL A 349 14.05 -12.36 7.57
CA VAL A 349 14.55 -12.02 6.23
C VAL A 349 15.50 -10.81 6.29
N PRO A 350 16.66 -10.87 5.61
CA PRO A 350 17.55 -9.72 5.45
C PRO A 350 16.86 -8.56 4.72
N LEU A 351 16.90 -7.35 5.30
CA LEU A 351 16.20 -6.17 4.78
C LEU A 351 17.14 -5.20 4.02
N GLU A 352 18.40 -5.56 3.81
CA GLU A 352 19.42 -4.66 3.26
C GLU A 352 19.10 -4.21 1.82
N LYS A 353 18.46 -5.09 1.04
CA LYS A 353 18.04 -4.82 -0.34
C LYS A 353 16.57 -4.40 -0.46
N LEU A 354 15.90 -4.15 0.66
CA LEU A 354 14.53 -3.63 0.70
C LEU A 354 14.52 -2.10 0.72
N LYS A 355 13.79 -1.49 -0.22
CA LYS A 355 13.60 -0.05 -0.32
C LYS A 355 12.12 0.29 -0.20
N PHE A 356 11.83 1.39 0.47
CA PHE A 356 10.48 1.93 0.60
C PHE A 356 10.39 3.28 -0.08
N VAL A 357 9.35 3.48 -0.87
CA VAL A 357 9.10 4.71 -1.63
C VAL A 357 7.63 5.07 -1.49
N LYS A 358 7.31 6.36 -1.29
CA LYS A 358 5.92 6.83 -1.33
C LYS A 358 5.60 7.32 -2.74
N GLY A 359 4.38 7.07 -3.22
CA GLY A 359 3.95 7.53 -4.54
C GLY A 359 4.07 9.05 -4.67
N THR A 360 3.62 9.78 -3.65
CA THR A 360 3.71 11.24 -3.63
C THR A 360 5.13 11.81 -3.70
N ASP A 361 6.18 11.01 -3.44
CA ASP A 361 7.57 11.47 -3.53
C ASP A 361 7.97 11.85 -4.97
N TYR A 362 7.37 11.21 -5.99
CA TYR A 362 7.72 11.45 -7.39
C TYR A 362 6.53 11.60 -8.35
N GLN A 363 5.35 11.06 -8.03
CA GLN A 363 4.19 11.04 -8.94
C GLN A 363 3.61 12.45 -9.21
N LEU A 364 4.00 13.45 -8.42
CA LEU A 364 3.62 14.85 -8.62
C LEU A 364 4.73 15.69 -9.28
N SER A 365 5.86 15.07 -9.65
CA SER A 365 6.95 15.74 -10.36
C SER A 365 6.51 16.18 -11.75
N LYS A 366 7.22 17.17 -12.29
CA LYS A 366 6.94 17.73 -13.63
C LYS A 366 7.10 16.65 -14.70
N GLU A 367 8.16 15.86 -14.60
CA GLU A 367 8.50 14.81 -15.55
C GLU A 367 7.41 13.74 -15.55
N TYR A 368 7.05 13.21 -14.37
CA TYR A 368 5.99 12.19 -14.26
C TYR A 368 4.65 12.70 -14.76
N THR A 369 4.26 13.92 -14.38
CA THR A 369 3.01 14.54 -14.83
C THR A 369 2.97 14.73 -16.35
N LEU A 370 4.10 15.08 -16.97
CA LEU A 370 4.19 15.19 -18.43
C LEU A 370 3.96 13.83 -19.10
N ASP A 371 4.52 12.76 -18.56
CA ASP A 371 4.30 11.41 -19.07
C ASP A 371 2.86 10.92 -18.84
N VAL A 372 2.20 11.33 -17.76
CA VAL A 372 0.76 11.09 -17.58
C VAL A 372 -0.04 11.73 -18.72
N TYR A 373 0.29 12.96 -19.13
CA TYR A 373 -0.36 13.61 -20.28
C TYR A 373 -0.01 12.94 -21.62
N ARG A 374 1.24 12.49 -21.81
CA ARG A 374 1.63 11.75 -23.01
C ARG A 374 0.86 10.42 -23.09
N LEU A 375 0.75 9.72 -21.98
CA LEU A 375 0.02 8.46 -21.87
C LEU A 375 -1.49 8.66 -22.12
N SER A 376 -2.09 9.70 -21.54
CA SER A 376 -3.51 10.01 -21.76
C SER A 376 -3.85 10.41 -23.20
N SER A 377 -2.85 10.87 -23.97
CA SER A 377 -3.03 11.16 -25.40
C SER A 377 -3.09 9.93 -26.30
N VAL A 378 -2.61 8.77 -25.82
CA VAL A 378 -2.55 7.51 -26.60
C VAL A 378 -3.47 6.41 -26.04
N VAL A 379 -3.79 6.46 -24.75
CA VAL A 379 -4.68 5.50 -24.09
C VAL A 379 -6.13 5.87 -24.35
N THR A 380 -6.92 4.90 -24.83
CA THR A 380 -8.37 5.08 -24.98
C THR A 380 -9.09 4.94 -23.64
N GLU A 381 -10.22 5.64 -23.47
CA GLU A 381 -11.09 5.50 -22.30
C GLU A 381 -11.50 4.03 -22.06
N HIS A 382 -11.83 3.33 -23.15
CA HIS A 382 -12.19 1.92 -23.13
C HIS A 382 -11.09 1.05 -22.53
N ASP A 383 -9.84 1.22 -22.98
CA ASP A 383 -8.71 0.42 -22.51
C ASP A 383 -8.36 0.74 -21.06
N ALA A 384 -8.38 2.01 -20.66
CA ALA A 384 -8.19 2.40 -19.26
C ALA A 384 -9.25 1.78 -18.34
N LYS A 385 -10.53 1.86 -18.72
CA LYS A 385 -11.64 1.25 -17.97
C LYS A 385 -11.52 -0.27 -17.89
N LYS A 386 -11.15 -0.92 -18.99
CA LYS A 386 -10.94 -2.37 -19.06
C LYS A 386 -9.77 -2.80 -18.17
N ALA A 387 -8.67 -2.06 -18.18
CA ALA A 387 -7.48 -2.34 -17.39
C ALA A 387 -7.76 -2.29 -15.87
N GLY A 388 -8.51 -1.27 -15.43
CA GLY A 388 -8.85 -1.06 -14.01
C GLY A 388 -10.03 -1.90 -13.49
N ALA A 389 -10.69 -2.71 -14.30
CA ALA A 389 -11.99 -3.32 -13.97
C ALA A 389 -12.00 -4.21 -12.70
N GLU A 390 -10.90 -4.90 -12.41
CA GLU A 390 -10.78 -5.82 -11.26
C GLU A 390 -10.08 -5.20 -10.04
N VAL A 391 -9.47 -4.02 -10.22
CA VAL A 391 -8.65 -3.36 -9.20
C VAL A 391 -9.34 -2.11 -8.64
N VAL A 392 -9.85 -1.26 -9.54
CA VAL A 392 -10.54 -0.01 -9.17
C VAL A 392 -11.96 -0.33 -8.73
N LYS A 393 -12.42 0.33 -7.66
CA LYS A 393 -13.78 0.13 -7.16
C LYS A 393 -14.83 0.51 -8.21
N GLN A 394 -15.62 -0.48 -8.62
CA GLN A 394 -16.74 -0.26 -9.53
C GLN A 394 -17.89 0.46 -8.81
N VAL A 395 -18.32 1.59 -9.36
CA VAL A 395 -19.43 2.41 -8.86
C VAL A 395 -20.37 2.77 -10.00
N ALA A 396 -21.65 3.04 -9.67
CA ALA A 396 -22.65 3.37 -10.67
C ALA A 396 -22.29 4.60 -11.53
N ASN A 397 -21.57 5.56 -10.95
CA ASN A 397 -21.04 6.75 -11.64
C ASN A 397 -19.51 6.78 -11.48
N PRO A 398 -18.75 6.13 -12.39
CA PRO A 398 -17.29 6.07 -12.29
C PRO A 398 -16.64 7.46 -12.32
N LEU A 399 -15.67 7.67 -11.44
CA LEU A 399 -14.88 8.90 -11.39
C LEU A 399 -13.74 8.84 -12.42
N LEU A 400 -13.31 10.01 -12.92
CA LEU A 400 -12.15 10.13 -13.83
C LEU A 400 -10.87 9.56 -13.21
N SER A 401 -10.73 9.63 -11.88
CA SER A 401 -9.58 9.06 -11.15
C SER A 401 -9.40 7.57 -11.42
N GLY A 402 -10.49 6.82 -11.60
CA GLY A 402 -10.44 5.40 -11.92
C GLY A 402 -9.87 5.10 -13.31
N LEU A 403 -9.98 6.04 -14.26
CA LEU A 403 -9.40 5.90 -15.60
C LEU A 403 -7.90 6.25 -15.62
N LEU A 404 -7.45 7.12 -14.73
CA LEU A 404 -6.02 7.47 -14.62
C LEU A 404 -5.23 6.35 -13.95
N TYR A 405 -5.83 5.61 -13.02
CA TYR A 405 -5.17 4.62 -12.17
C TYR A 405 -4.24 3.65 -12.93
N PRO A 406 -4.66 2.94 -14.00
CA PRO A 406 -3.79 1.98 -14.68
C PRO A 406 -2.58 2.67 -15.33
N GLY A 407 -2.74 3.91 -15.79
CA GLY A 407 -1.67 4.69 -16.38
C GLY A 407 -0.60 5.10 -15.38
N LEU A 408 -1.01 5.52 -14.18
CA LEU A 408 -0.07 5.84 -13.11
C LEU A 408 0.72 4.60 -12.69
N GLN A 409 0.03 3.48 -12.47
CA GLN A 409 0.69 2.22 -12.11
C GLN A 409 1.67 1.74 -13.18
N ALA A 410 1.37 1.92 -14.47
CA ALA A 410 2.30 1.60 -15.55
C ALA A 410 3.55 2.49 -15.52
N LEU A 411 3.39 3.80 -15.32
CA LEU A 411 4.52 4.73 -15.25
C LEU A 411 5.42 4.47 -14.04
N ASP A 412 4.87 3.95 -12.94
CA ASP A 412 5.66 3.59 -11.76
C ASP A 412 6.78 2.59 -12.08
N GLU A 413 6.56 1.65 -13.02
CA GLU A 413 7.60 0.72 -13.48
C GLU A 413 8.83 1.44 -14.06
N HIS A 414 8.61 2.54 -14.77
CA HIS A 414 9.69 3.32 -15.36
C HIS A 414 10.40 4.19 -14.31
N TYR A 415 9.63 4.92 -13.51
CA TYR A 415 10.16 5.89 -12.54
C TYR A 415 10.80 5.25 -11.32
N LEU A 416 10.46 4.00 -11.00
CA LEU A 416 11.15 3.21 -9.98
C LEU A 416 12.38 2.48 -10.53
N GLU A 417 12.66 2.58 -11.84
CA GLU A 417 13.82 1.97 -12.51
C GLU A 417 13.93 0.45 -12.28
N VAL A 418 12.80 -0.25 -12.39
CA VAL A 418 12.70 -1.69 -12.14
C VAL A 418 12.69 -2.52 -13.43
N ASP A 419 13.08 -3.78 -13.29
CA ASP A 419 12.98 -4.80 -14.32
C ASP A 419 11.63 -5.52 -14.29
N ALA A 420 11.03 -5.63 -13.09
CA ALA A 420 9.81 -6.39 -12.85
C ALA A 420 8.82 -5.71 -11.90
N GLN A 421 7.54 -6.00 -12.07
CA GLN A 421 6.47 -5.69 -11.12
C GLN A 421 5.89 -7.00 -10.56
N PHE A 422 5.70 -7.04 -9.25
CA PHE A 422 5.01 -8.11 -8.55
C PHE A 422 3.63 -7.66 -8.05
N GLY A 423 2.62 -8.52 -8.21
CA GLY A 423 1.28 -8.29 -7.66
C GLY A 423 0.38 -9.53 -7.74
N GLY A 424 -0.90 -9.36 -7.42
CA GLY A 424 -1.90 -10.42 -7.53
C GLY A 424 -2.32 -10.69 -8.97
N LEU A 425 -2.89 -11.87 -9.21
CA LEU A 425 -3.51 -12.21 -10.50
C LEU A 425 -4.63 -11.23 -10.91
N ASP A 426 -5.27 -10.58 -9.93
CA ASP A 426 -6.25 -9.51 -10.16
C ASP A 426 -5.65 -8.24 -10.81
N GLN A 427 -4.31 -8.10 -10.81
CA GLN A 427 -3.60 -7.00 -11.49
C GLN A 427 -3.23 -7.31 -12.94
N ARG A 428 -3.48 -8.53 -13.44
CA ARG A 428 -3.06 -8.97 -14.78
C ARG A 428 -3.48 -8.03 -15.92
N LYS A 429 -4.66 -7.43 -15.82
CA LYS A 429 -5.17 -6.47 -16.82
C LYS A 429 -4.40 -5.15 -16.82
N ILE A 430 -3.88 -4.72 -15.68
CA ILE A 430 -3.01 -3.54 -15.59
C ILE A 430 -1.60 -3.89 -16.10
N PHE A 431 -1.06 -5.05 -15.76
CA PHE A 431 0.25 -5.50 -16.25
C PHE A 431 0.30 -5.59 -17.78
N THR A 432 -0.70 -6.23 -18.38
CA THR A 432 -0.81 -6.29 -19.85
C THR A 432 -1.08 -4.93 -20.49
N PHE A 433 -1.71 -4.00 -19.77
CA PHE A 433 -1.83 -2.61 -20.19
C PHE A 433 -0.46 -1.90 -20.19
N SER A 434 0.36 -2.06 -19.14
CA SER A 434 1.73 -1.55 -19.09
C SER A 434 2.58 -2.05 -20.25
N GLU A 435 2.54 -3.36 -20.54
CA GLU A 435 3.29 -3.96 -21.66
C GLU A 435 2.90 -3.39 -23.03
N LYS A 436 1.64 -2.98 -23.19
CA LYS A 436 1.13 -2.38 -24.42
C LYS A 436 1.55 -0.93 -24.56
N TYR A 437 1.43 -0.13 -23.49
CA TYR A 437 1.49 1.32 -23.58
C TYR A 437 2.85 1.94 -23.24
N LEU A 438 3.67 1.35 -22.37
CA LEU A 438 5.01 1.88 -22.06
C LEU A 438 5.92 2.01 -23.29
N PRO A 439 5.93 1.04 -24.24
CA PRO A 439 6.70 1.20 -25.49
C PRO A 439 6.29 2.40 -26.34
N LEU A 440 5.03 2.83 -26.28
CA LEU A 440 4.54 3.99 -27.04
C LEU A 440 5.12 5.32 -26.52
N LEU A 441 5.59 5.33 -25.26
CA LEU A 441 6.30 6.47 -24.68
C LEU A 441 7.82 6.38 -24.88
N GLY A 442 8.32 5.26 -25.42
CA GLY A 442 9.75 4.97 -25.58
C GLY A 442 10.36 4.18 -24.42
N TYR A 443 9.55 3.64 -23.51
CA TYR A 443 10.02 2.89 -22.35
C TYR A 443 9.98 1.38 -22.57
N GLU A 444 10.89 0.65 -21.93
CA GLU A 444 10.95 -0.81 -22.06
C GLU A 444 9.72 -1.50 -21.44
N LYS A 445 9.41 -2.72 -21.89
CA LYS A 445 8.47 -3.60 -21.18
C LYS A 445 9.15 -4.22 -19.95
N ARG A 446 8.38 -4.43 -18.87
CA ARG A 446 8.85 -5.08 -17.64
C ARG A 446 8.32 -6.51 -17.55
N ILE A 447 8.98 -7.28 -16.70
CA ILE A 447 8.55 -8.62 -16.28
C ILE A 447 7.39 -8.45 -15.30
N HIS A 448 6.37 -9.30 -15.39
CA HIS A 448 5.24 -9.26 -14.47
C HIS A 448 5.13 -10.58 -13.72
N LEU A 449 5.14 -10.54 -12.39
CA LEU A 449 5.09 -11.71 -11.51
C LEU A 449 3.73 -11.70 -10.77
N MET A 450 2.92 -12.75 -10.92
CA MET A 450 1.54 -12.77 -10.38
C MET A 450 1.34 -13.90 -9.36
N ASN A 451 0.99 -13.54 -8.12
CA ASN A 451 0.60 -14.53 -7.11
C ASN A 451 -0.86 -14.99 -7.30
N PRO A 452 -1.20 -16.24 -6.92
CA PRO A 452 -2.57 -16.72 -6.94
C PRO A 452 -3.47 -15.91 -6.00
N MET A 453 -4.76 -15.87 -6.33
CA MET A 453 -5.78 -15.32 -5.43
C MET A 453 -6.06 -16.33 -4.33
N ILE A 454 -5.78 -15.95 -3.08
CA ILE A 454 -6.00 -16.83 -1.94
C ILE A 454 -7.39 -16.57 -1.35
N PRO A 455 -8.22 -17.61 -1.17
CA PRO A 455 -9.50 -17.48 -0.52
C PRO A 455 -9.33 -16.93 0.90
N GLY A 456 -10.29 -16.15 1.36
CA GLY A 456 -10.34 -15.78 2.76
C GLY A 456 -10.64 -16.98 3.65
N LEU A 457 -10.34 -16.83 4.95
CA LEU A 457 -10.61 -17.87 5.93
C LEU A 457 -12.12 -18.23 6.03
N ALA A 458 -13.01 -17.34 5.60
CA ALA A 458 -14.45 -17.60 5.53
C ALA A 458 -14.93 -18.19 4.19
N GLY A 459 -14.04 -18.57 3.27
CA GLY A 459 -14.37 -19.17 1.96
C GLY A 459 -14.59 -18.17 0.80
N SER A 460 -14.62 -16.86 1.07
CA SER A 460 -14.71 -15.78 0.06
C SER A 460 -13.53 -14.80 0.16
N LYS A 461 -13.36 -13.85 -0.77
CA LYS A 461 -12.25 -12.88 -0.77
C LYS A 461 -12.19 -12.13 0.58
N MET A 462 -11.05 -12.19 1.29
CA MET A 462 -10.84 -11.42 2.54
C MET A 462 -11.05 -9.92 2.27
N SER A 463 -11.99 -9.29 2.98
CA SER A 463 -12.34 -7.87 2.80
C SER A 463 -12.01 -7.08 4.07
N SER A 464 -11.22 -6.00 3.93
CA SER A 464 -10.99 -5.07 5.04
C SER A 464 -12.27 -4.40 5.56
N SER A 465 -13.39 -4.48 4.84
CA SER A 465 -14.69 -3.90 5.21
C SER A 465 -15.59 -4.79 6.08
N GLU A 466 -15.26 -6.08 6.25
CA GLU A 466 -16.03 -7.01 7.09
C GLU A 466 -15.15 -7.54 8.23
N GLU A 467 -15.44 -7.13 9.46
CA GLU A 467 -14.57 -7.35 10.63
C GLU A 467 -14.44 -8.83 11.03
N ASP A 468 -15.51 -9.60 10.86
CA ASP A 468 -15.54 -11.04 11.15
C ASP A 468 -14.93 -11.90 10.02
N SER A 469 -14.76 -11.34 8.81
CA SER A 469 -14.22 -12.07 7.63
C SER A 469 -12.69 -12.17 7.59
N LYS A 470 -12.00 -11.43 8.47
CA LYS A 470 -10.55 -11.23 8.41
C LYS A 470 -9.89 -11.36 9.79
N ILE A 471 -8.67 -11.87 9.82
CA ILE A 471 -7.80 -11.81 10.99
C ILE A 471 -6.90 -10.58 10.86
N ASP A 472 -7.02 -9.63 11.81
CA ASP A 472 -6.14 -8.48 11.88
C ASP A 472 -4.76 -8.92 12.38
N LEU A 473 -3.69 -8.27 11.91
CA LEU A 473 -2.32 -8.61 12.30
C LEU A 473 -2.05 -8.36 13.80
N LEU A 474 -2.91 -7.58 14.46
CA LEU A 474 -2.83 -7.27 15.89
C LEU A 474 -3.95 -7.96 16.71
N ASP A 475 -4.75 -8.84 16.12
CA ASP A 475 -5.72 -9.64 16.87
C ASP A 475 -5.00 -10.52 17.91
N ASN A 476 -5.55 -10.61 19.13
CA ASN A 476 -5.01 -11.52 20.13
C ASN A 476 -5.39 -13.00 19.84
N ALA A 477 -4.72 -13.92 20.51
CA ALA A 477 -4.91 -15.37 20.30
C ALA A 477 -6.38 -15.81 20.47
N ALA A 478 -7.12 -15.26 21.45
CA ALA A 478 -8.51 -15.61 21.67
C ALA A 478 -9.43 -15.17 20.52
N VAL A 479 -9.18 -14.00 19.93
CA VAL A 479 -9.93 -13.49 18.77
C VAL A 479 -9.61 -14.34 17.54
N ILE A 480 -8.33 -14.68 17.31
CA ILE A 480 -7.90 -15.56 16.23
C ILE A 480 -8.60 -16.91 16.31
N LYS A 481 -8.59 -17.54 17.48
CA LYS A 481 -9.28 -18.81 17.73
C LYS A 481 -10.77 -18.74 17.41
N LYS A 482 -11.45 -17.67 17.85
CA LYS A 482 -12.88 -17.44 17.57
C LYS A 482 -13.14 -17.32 16.06
N LYS A 483 -12.30 -16.57 15.34
CA LYS A 483 -12.43 -16.35 13.89
C LYS A 483 -12.14 -17.63 13.10
N LEU A 484 -11.08 -18.36 13.44
CA LEU A 484 -10.76 -19.66 12.81
C LEU A 484 -11.81 -20.72 13.08
N LYS A 485 -12.45 -20.73 14.26
CA LYS A 485 -13.55 -21.65 14.55
C LYS A 485 -14.70 -21.46 13.56
N LYS A 486 -15.03 -20.21 13.23
CA LYS A 486 -16.06 -19.82 12.23
C LYS A 486 -15.62 -20.01 10.77
N ALA A 487 -14.34 -20.20 10.51
CA ALA A 487 -13.81 -20.37 9.15
C ALA A 487 -14.50 -21.55 8.43
N PHE A 488 -14.79 -21.39 7.14
CA PHE A 488 -15.33 -22.49 6.34
C PHE A 488 -14.21 -23.51 6.08
N CYS A 489 -14.45 -24.77 6.44
CA CYS A 489 -13.51 -25.88 6.26
C CYS A 489 -14.32 -27.17 6.33
N GLU A 490 -14.76 -27.65 5.18
CA GLU A 490 -15.56 -28.86 5.03
C GLU A 490 -14.65 -30.10 4.99
N PRO A 491 -15.00 -31.22 5.66
CA PRO A 491 -14.22 -32.46 5.60
C PRO A 491 -14.01 -32.94 4.16
N GLY A 492 -12.81 -33.38 3.81
CA GLY A 492 -12.49 -33.89 2.47
C GLY A 492 -12.37 -32.81 1.38
N ASN A 493 -12.87 -31.59 1.63
CA ASN A 493 -12.88 -30.53 0.62
C ASN A 493 -11.53 -29.79 0.56
N VAL A 494 -10.76 -30.11 -0.47
CA VAL A 494 -9.48 -29.44 -0.80
C VAL A 494 -9.66 -28.21 -1.69
N ASN A 495 -10.81 -28.07 -2.35
CA ASN A 495 -11.12 -26.92 -3.21
C ASN A 495 -11.80 -25.82 -2.39
N ASP A 496 -11.54 -24.55 -2.70
CA ASP A 496 -12.13 -23.40 -1.99
C ASP A 496 -11.93 -23.41 -0.45
N ASN A 497 -10.90 -24.12 0.02
CA ASN A 497 -10.57 -24.22 1.44
C ASN A 497 -9.54 -23.16 1.84
N GLY A 498 -10.01 -22.09 2.48
CA GLY A 498 -9.15 -20.98 2.91
C GLY A 498 -8.10 -21.37 3.96
N VAL A 499 -8.36 -22.40 4.77
CA VAL A 499 -7.42 -22.88 5.79
C VAL A 499 -6.27 -23.64 5.15
N LEU A 500 -6.55 -24.57 4.23
CA LEU A 500 -5.53 -25.27 3.44
C LEU A 500 -4.75 -24.30 2.54
N SER A 501 -5.43 -23.36 1.90
CA SER A 501 -4.79 -22.35 1.05
C SER A 501 -3.80 -21.48 1.84
N PHE A 502 -4.16 -21.10 3.07
CA PHE A 502 -3.26 -20.38 3.96
C PHE A 502 -2.06 -21.24 4.38
N ALA A 503 -2.28 -22.52 4.67
CA ALA A 503 -1.18 -23.45 4.94
C ALA A 503 -0.22 -23.52 3.74
N LYS A 504 -0.73 -23.77 2.53
CA LYS A 504 0.04 -23.91 1.27
C LYS A 504 0.91 -22.71 0.96
N HIS A 505 0.33 -21.51 0.99
CA HIS A 505 0.96 -20.32 0.43
C HIS A 505 1.64 -19.43 1.47
N VAL A 506 1.34 -19.63 2.75
CA VAL A 506 1.96 -18.86 3.84
C VAL A 506 2.74 -19.76 4.78
N ILE A 507 2.14 -20.83 5.33
CA ILE A 507 2.84 -21.59 6.37
C ILE A 507 3.99 -22.41 5.79
N TYR A 508 3.74 -23.25 4.79
CA TYR A 508 4.77 -24.12 4.20
C TYR A 508 6.00 -23.37 3.66
N PRO A 509 5.86 -22.25 2.91
CA PRO A 509 7.03 -21.49 2.44
C PRO A 509 7.86 -20.85 3.56
N LEU A 510 7.28 -20.72 4.76
CA LEU A 510 7.88 -20.09 5.94
C LEU A 510 8.38 -21.10 6.98
N LEU A 511 8.16 -22.40 6.77
CA LEU A 511 8.77 -23.44 7.59
C LEU A 511 10.30 -23.37 7.45
N LYS A 512 11.01 -23.58 8.56
CA LYS A 512 12.47 -23.65 8.54
C LYS A 512 12.92 -24.92 7.83
N GLU A 513 14.16 -24.92 7.36
CA GLU A 513 14.75 -26.10 6.74
C GLU A 513 14.73 -27.28 7.73
N GLY A 514 14.13 -28.40 7.33
CA GLY A 514 13.90 -29.57 8.19
C GLY A 514 12.74 -29.47 9.18
N GLU A 515 11.95 -28.38 9.14
CA GLU A 515 10.73 -28.23 9.94
C GLU A 515 9.51 -28.81 9.20
N THR A 516 8.67 -29.55 9.92
CA THR A 516 7.45 -30.17 9.39
C THR A 516 6.19 -29.48 9.90
N PHE A 517 5.09 -29.61 9.15
CA PHE A 517 3.78 -29.11 9.56
C PHE A 517 3.13 -30.06 10.55
N ASN A 518 3.02 -29.64 11.82
CA ASN A 518 2.55 -30.48 12.93
C ASN A 518 1.08 -30.23 13.25
N ILE A 519 0.30 -31.30 13.34
CA ILE A 519 -1.10 -31.28 13.79
C ILE A 519 -1.21 -32.05 15.09
N GLN A 520 -1.55 -31.34 16.17
CA GLN A 520 -1.76 -31.95 17.48
C GLN A 520 -3.17 -32.51 17.60
N ARG A 521 -3.31 -33.79 17.96
CA ARG A 521 -4.59 -34.49 18.06
C ARG A 521 -4.63 -35.41 19.27
N THR A 522 -5.83 -35.66 19.79
CA THR A 522 -5.97 -36.62 20.89
C THR A 522 -5.67 -38.05 20.43
N ALA A 523 -5.29 -38.92 21.37
CA ALA A 523 -4.99 -40.33 21.07
C ALA A 523 -6.17 -41.08 20.43
N GLU A 524 -7.41 -40.63 20.71
CA GLU A 524 -8.64 -41.17 20.13
C GLU A 524 -8.75 -40.94 18.61
N PHE A 525 -8.08 -39.91 18.07
CA PHE A 525 -8.06 -39.57 16.64
C PHE A 525 -6.71 -39.85 15.97
N GLY A 526 -5.94 -40.82 16.51
CA GLY A 526 -4.67 -41.27 15.93
C GLY A 526 -3.43 -40.52 16.41
N GLY A 527 -3.57 -39.57 17.36
CA GLY A 527 -2.45 -38.84 17.94
C GLY A 527 -1.81 -37.80 17.00
N ASP A 528 -0.77 -37.14 17.52
CA ASP A 528 -0.02 -36.10 16.80
C ASP A 528 0.54 -36.65 15.48
N ILE A 529 0.43 -35.85 14.41
CA ILE A 529 0.91 -36.19 13.07
C ILE A 529 1.67 -35.01 12.46
N SER A 530 2.66 -35.32 11.63
CA SER A 530 3.52 -34.33 10.97
C SER A 530 3.53 -34.58 9.47
N PHE A 531 3.57 -33.50 8.69
CA PHE A 531 3.65 -33.55 7.23
C PHE A 531 4.89 -32.79 6.73
N ASP A 532 5.69 -33.45 5.90
CA ASP A 532 6.88 -32.86 5.28
C ASP A 532 6.50 -31.95 4.10
N THR A 533 5.51 -32.38 3.30
CA THR A 533 5.05 -31.66 2.10
C THR A 533 3.59 -31.25 2.21
N PHE A 534 3.22 -30.19 1.48
CA PHE A 534 1.82 -29.74 1.44
C PHE A 534 0.94 -30.78 0.75
N GLU A 535 1.46 -31.47 -0.26
CA GLU A 535 0.77 -32.51 -1.01
C GLU A 535 0.35 -33.67 -0.10
N ASP A 536 1.20 -34.06 0.86
CA ASP A 536 0.85 -35.10 1.83
C ASP A 536 -0.30 -34.65 2.76
N LEU A 537 -0.27 -33.40 3.23
CA LEU A 537 -1.34 -32.81 4.02
C LEU A 537 -2.65 -32.74 3.24
N GLU A 538 -2.60 -32.27 1.99
CA GLU A 538 -3.77 -32.14 1.10
C GLU A 538 -4.40 -33.51 0.84
N ASN A 539 -3.59 -34.53 0.56
CA ASN A 539 -4.04 -35.90 0.36
C ASN A 539 -4.67 -36.51 1.63
N ALA A 540 -4.06 -36.30 2.80
CA ALA A 540 -4.60 -36.78 4.07
C ALA A 540 -5.93 -36.08 4.42
N PHE A 541 -6.05 -34.78 4.13
CA PHE A 541 -7.30 -34.04 4.31
C PHE A 541 -8.39 -34.53 3.34
N ALA A 542 -8.05 -34.77 2.07
CA ALA A 542 -8.97 -35.29 1.05
C ALA A 542 -9.53 -36.68 1.40
N LYS A 543 -8.73 -37.52 2.05
CA LYS A 543 -9.13 -38.84 2.57
C LYS A 543 -9.87 -38.78 3.90
N GLU A 544 -10.14 -37.58 4.42
CA GLU A 544 -10.77 -37.34 5.72
C GLU A 544 -9.99 -37.92 6.91
N GLU A 545 -8.68 -38.16 6.74
CA GLU A 545 -7.79 -38.61 7.83
C GLU A 545 -7.48 -37.47 8.82
N ILE A 546 -7.68 -36.22 8.40
CA ILE A 546 -7.51 -35.00 9.20
C ILE A 546 -8.85 -34.30 9.36
N HIS A 547 -9.33 -34.19 10.59
CA HIS A 547 -10.58 -33.49 10.88
C HIS A 547 -10.40 -31.96 10.71
N PRO A 548 -11.39 -31.21 10.17
CA PRO A 548 -11.30 -29.76 10.00
C PRO A 548 -10.97 -28.98 11.27
N GLY A 549 -11.43 -29.45 12.43
CA GLY A 549 -11.12 -28.84 13.73
C GLY A 549 -9.63 -28.92 14.10
N ASP A 550 -8.98 -30.04 13.75
CA ASP A 550 -7.57 -30.26 14.04
C ASP A 550 -6.70 -29.41 13.12
N LEU A 551 -7.04 -29.37 11.83
CA LEU A 551 -6.38 -28.51 10.86
C LEU A 551 -6.47 -27.03 11.26
N LYS A 552 -7.67 -26.56 11.66
CA LYS A 552 -7.86 -25.18 12.17
C LYS A 552 -7.00 -24.89 13.38
N SER A 553 -6.91 -25.84 14.32
CA SER A 553 -6.12 -25.70 15.55
C SER A 553 -4.62 -25.68 15.26
N ALA A 554 -4.14 -26.50 14.32
CA ALA A 554 -2.75 -26.46 13.85
C ALA A 554 -2.42 -25.12 13.21
N VAL A 555 -3.25 -24.65 12.26
CA VAL A 555 -3.09 -23.34 11.60
C VAL A 555 -3.13 -22.18 12.60
N GLU A 556 -3.95 -22.26 13.66
CA GLU A 556 -3.98 -21.27 14.75
C GLU A 556 -2.60 -21.12 15.42
N VAL A 557 -1.89 -22.21 15.68
CA VAL A 557 -0.55 -22.19 16.30
C VAL A 557 0.45 -21.44 15.42
N TYR A 558 0.49 -21.76 14.13
CA TYR A 558 1.39 -21.11 13.18
C TYR A 558 1.04 -19.64 12.95
N ILE A 559 -0.25 -19.28 12.87
CA ILE A 559 -0.68 -17.88 12.79
C ILE A 559 -0.21 -17.11 14.03
N ASN A 560 -0.38 -17.67 15.23
CA ASN A 560 0.08 -16.99 16.44
C ASN A 560 1.61 -16.84 16.48
N ARG A 561 2.37 -17.84 16.03
CA ARG A 561 3.83 -17.74 15.90
C ARG A 561 4.26 -16.57 14.99
N LEU A 562 3.54 -16.33 13.90
CA LEU A 562 3.82 -15.20 12.99
C LEU A 562 3.39 -13.85 13.56
N LEU A 563 2.30 -13.81 14.32
CA LEU A 563 1.74 -12.55 14.83
C LEU A 563 2.32 -12.13 16.19
N ASP A 564 2.84 -13.06 17.00
CA ASP A 564 3.39 -12.76 18.33
C ASP A 564 4.51 -11.71 18.33
N PRO A 565 5.53 -11.78 17.45
CA PRO A 565 6.58 -10.75 17.38
C PRO A 565 6.00 -9.38 17.02
N ILE A 566 5.03 -9.35 16.10
CA ILE A 566 4.37 -8.13 15.64
C ILE A 566 3.57 -7.50 16.79
N ARG A 567 2.77 -8.30 17.50
CA ARG A 567 2.00 -7.84 18.67
C ARG A 567 2.91 -7.27 19.74
N LYS A 568 3.99 -7.98 20.09
CA LYS A 568 4.97 -7.53 21.09
C LYS A 568 5.61 -6.18 20.72
N GLU A 569 5.96 -5.98 19.44
CA GLU A 569 6.51 -4.70 18.97
C GLU A 569 5.51 -3.55 19.16
N PHE A 570 4.25 -3.74 18.76
CA PHE A 570 3.18 -2.75 18.94
C PHE A 570 2.78 -2.54 20.40
N GLU A 571 2.90 -3.57 21.25
CA GLU A 571 2.61 -3.48 22.68
C GLU A 571 3.68 -2.69 23.43
N ALA A 572 4.95 -2.84 23.05
CA ALA A 572 6.10 -2.24 23.70
C ALA A 572 6.25 -0.74 23.42
N ASP A 573 5.81 -0.25 22.26
CA ASP A 573 5.94 1.17 21.88
C ASP A 573 4.59 1.92 21.92
N PRO A 574 4.37 2.81 22.91
CA PRO A 574 3.17 3.65 22.98
C PRO A 574 2.95 4.53 21.74
N LYS A 575 4.01 4.92 21.02
CA LYS A 575 3.89 5.71 19.80
C LYS A 575 3.21 4.92 18.69
N LEU A 576 3.48 3.62 18.57
CA LEU A 576 2.82 2.75 17.59
C LEU A 576 1.34 2.58 17.88
N LYS A 577 0.97 2.46 19.16
CA LYS A 577 -0.46 2.44 19.58
C LYS A 577 -1.16 3.75 19.23
N SER A 578 -0.50 4.89 19.46
CA SER A 578 -1.02 6.21 19.11
C SER A 578 -1.15 6.40 17.59
N LEU A 579 -0.17 5.92 16.81
CA LEU A 579 -0.22 5.95 15.36
C LEU A 579 -1.40 5.12 14.84
N LEU A 580 -1.58 3.90 15.35
CA LEU A 580 -2.69 3.02 14.97
C LEU A 580 -4.05 3.68 15.19
N SER A 581 -4.27 4.29 16.36
CA SER A 581 -5.54 4.94 16.68
C SER A 581 -5.80 6.20 15.86
N LYS A 582 -4.75 6.94 15.48
CA LYS A 582 -4.85 8.11 14.59
C LYS A 582 -5.05 7.73 13.12
N ALA A 583 -4.35 6.70 12.63
CA ALA A 583 -4.44 6.23 11.25
C ALA A 583 -5.78 5.55 10.94
N TYR A 584 -6.34 4.87 11.95
CA TYR A 584 -7.63 4.19 11.89
C TYR A 584 -8.46 4.55 13.11
N PRO A 585 -9.04 5.77 13.15
CA PRO A 585 -9.92 6.15 14.24
C PRO A 585 -11.07 5.15 14.31
N PRO A 586 -11.47 4.72 15.53
CA PRO A 586 -12.60 3.80 15.69
C PRO A 586 -13.80 4.41 14.97
N GLN A 587 -14.35 3.67 14.00
CA GLN A 587 -15.57 4.09 13.35
C GLN A 587 -16.64 4.15 14.45
N LYS A 588 -17.36 5.27 14.56
CA LYS A 588 -18.62 5.28 15.31
C LYS A 588 -19.40 4.06 14.81
N PRO A 589 -19.88 3.16 15.69
CA PRO A 589 -20.59 1.98 15.24
C PRO A 589 -21.65 2.44 14.26
N LYS A 590 -21.52 1.98 13.00
CA LYS A 590 -22.66 2.03 12.10
C LYS A 590 -23.70 1.20 12.81
N VAL A 591 -24.72 1.86 13.36
CA VAL A 591 -25.95 1.20 13.73
C VAL A 591 -26.34 0.43 12.48
N VAL A 592 -26.24 -0.90 12.54
CA VAL A 592 -26.82 -1.76 11.53
C VAL A 592 -28.31 -1.52 11.72
N GLU A 593 -28.87 -0.56 10.97
CA GLU A 593 -30.31 -0.40 10.87
C GLU A 593 -30.83 -1.70 10.26
N GLU A 594 -31.34 -2.58 11.11
CA GLU A 594 -31.92 -3.85 10.73
C GLU A 594 -33.02 -3.60 9.68
N LEU A 595 -32.97 -4.36 8.57
CA LEU A 595 -33.95 -4.24 7.51
C LEU A 595 -35.19 -5.04 7.91
N THR A 596 -36.05 -4.43 8.71
CA THR A 596 -37.29 -5.01 9.23
C THR A 596 -38.53 -4.41 8.56
N PRO A 597 -39.61 -5.20 8.33
CA PRO A 597 -40.87 -4.70 7.78
C PRO A 597 -41.52 -3.62 8.66
N ALA A 598 -41.20 -3.57 9.96
CA ALA A 598 -41.72 -2.56 10.87
C ALA A 598 -41.34 -1.11 10.50
N ARG A 599 -40.38 -0.93 9.59
CA ARG A 599 -40.00 0.38 9.04
C ARG A 599 -41.01 0.93 8.03
N LEU A 600 -41.90 0.11 7.50
CA LEU A 600 -42.94 0.51 6.54
C LEU A 600 -44.16 1.04 7.30
N ASP A 601 -44.64 2.24 6.94
CA ASP A 601 -45.90 2.76 7.48
C ASP A 601 -47.06 2.29 6.58
N ILE A 602 -47.55 1.07 6.82
CA ILE A 602 -48.68 0.50 6.10
C ILE A 602 -49.97 0.81 6.85
N ARG A 603 -50.96 1.37 6.17
CA ARG A 603 -52.24 1.76 6.77
C ARG A 603 -53.43 1.42 5.92
N VAL A 604 -54.57 1.29 6.58
CA VAL A 604 -55.88 1.24 5.94
C VAL A 604 -56.30 2.66 5.54
N GLY A 605 -56.76 2.83 4.31
CA GLY A 605 -57.30 4.08 3.79
C GLY A 605 -58.68 3.91 3.16
N LYS A 606 -59.48 4.97 3.15
CA LYS A 606 -60.76 5.02 2.42
C LYS A 606 -60.67 6.01 1.27
N ILE A 607 -60.97 5.57 0.06
CA ILE A 607 -61.04 6.45 -1.10
C ILE A 607 -62.30 7.31 -0.97
N VAL A 608 -62.14 8.61 -0.72
CA VAL A 608 -63.26 9.56 -0.58
C VAL A 608 -63.61 10.24 -1.89
N GLU A 609 -62.65 10.32 -2.81
CA GLU A 609 -62.84 10.89 -4.15
C GLU A 609 -61.89 10.19 -5.12
N VAL A 610 -62.37 9.83 -6.31
CA VAL A 610 -61.56 9.26 -7.39
C VAL A 610 -61.91 9.88 -8.73
N SER A 611 -60.89 10.21 -9.52
CA SER A 611 -61.04 10.74 -10.88
C SER A 611 -59.96 10.17 -11.80
N LYS A 612 -60.22 10.13 -13.11
CA LYS A 612 -59.20 9.73 -14.10
C LYS A 612 -58.18 10.86 -14.27
N HIS A 613 -56.90 10.51 -14.37
CA HIS A 613 -55.85 11.50 -14.59
C HIS A 613 -56.02 12.16 -15.98
N PRO A 614 -55.99 13.50 -16.08
CA PRO A 614 -56.26 14.21 -17.34
C PRO A 614 -55.23 13.90 -18.44
N ASP A 615 -53.96 13.72 -18.04
CA ASP A 615 -52.84 13.48 -18.96
C ASP A 615 -52.35 12.01 -19.00
N ALA A 616 -53.12 11.05 -18.47
CA ALA A 616 -52.73 9.64 -18.45
C ALA A 616 -53.90 8.65 -18.35
N ASP A 617 -54.12 7.87 -19.42
CA ASP A 617 -55.25 6.93 -19.53
C ASP A 617 -55.19 5.75 -18.55
N SER A 618 -54.02 5.46 -17.98
CA SER A 618 -53.83 4.32 -17.07
C SER A 618 -53.84 4.70 -15.59
N LEU A 619 -54.04 5.98 -15.23
CA LEU A 619 -53.88 6.47 -13.86
C LEU A 619 -55.17 7.04 -13.27
N TYR A 620 -55.44 6.70 -12.01
CA TYR A 620 -56.42 7.40 -11.18
C TYR A 620 -55.73 8.45 -10.30
N ILE A 621 -56.44 9.53 -10.00
CA ILE A 621 -56.14 10.48 -8.94
C ILE A 621 -57.14 10.24 -7.82
N GLU A 622 -56.65 9.79 -6.68
CA GLU A 622 -57.46 9.36 -5.53
C GLU A 622 -57.20 10.30 -4.35
N LYS A 623 -58.27 10.77 -3.70
CA LYS A 623 -58.20 11.33 -2.34
C LYS A 623 -58.48 10.20 -1.36
N ILE A 624 -57.47 9.81 -0.59
CA ILE A 624 -57.57 8.69 0.34
C ILE A 624 -57.47 9.21 1.77
N ASP A 625 -58.54 9.07 2.53
CA ASP A 625 -58.56 9.34 3.96
C ASP A 625 -57.83 8.21 4.70
N ILE A 626 -56.80 8.59 5.46
CA ILE A 626 -55.96 7.68 6.23
C ILE A 626 -55.91 8.09 7.70
N GLY A 627 -56.95 8.78 8.18
CA GLY A 627 -57.10 9.19 9.58
C GLY A 627 -56.15 10.30 10.01
N GLU A 628 -55.60 11.06 9.07
CA GLU A 628 -54.70 12.18 9.35
C GLU A 628 -55.45 13.49 9.61
N ALA A 629 -54.98 14.27 10.58
CA ALA A 629 -55.57 15.56 10.92
C ALA A 629 -55.48 16.59 9.76
N SER A 630 -54.53 16.41 8.84
CA SER A 630 -54.39 17.23 7.63
C SER A 630 -55.42 16.92 6.53
N GLY A 631 -56.26 15.90 6.72
CA GLY A 631 -57.25 15.45 5.75
C GLY A 631 -56.71 14.41 4.74
N PRO A 632 -57.52 14.04 3.74
CA PRO A 632 -57.20 13.00 2.76
C PRO A 632 -55.94 13.29 1.93
N ARG A 633 -55.11 12.27 1.71
CA ARG A 633 -53.91 12.37 0.86
C ARG A 633 -54.27 12.19 -0.61
N THR A 634 -53.50 12.83 -1.50
CA THR A 634 -53.60 12.58 -2.94
C THR A 634 -52.65 11.43 -3.30
N ILE A 635 -53.19 10.32 -3.78
CA ILE A 635 -52.44 9.14 -4.21
C ILE A 635 -52.81 8.84 -5.67
N ILE A 636 -51.81 8.47 -6.46
CA ILE A 636 -51.98 8.17 -7.89
C ILE A 636 -51.71 6.69 -8.09
N SER A 637 -52.70 5.95 -8.60
CA SER A 637 -52.63 4.51 -8.80
C SER A 637 -52.78 4.12 -10.27
N GLY A 638 -52.15 3.02 -10.67
CA GLY A 638 -52.25 2.46 -12.02
C GLY A 638 -53.47 1.56 -12.25
N LEU A 639 -54.58 1.81 -11.58
CA LEU A 639 -55.70 0.86 -11.44
C LEU A 639 -56.80 1.00 -12.52
N VAL A 640 -56.74 1.99 -13.41
CA VAL A 640 -57.81 2.28 -14.40
C VAL A 640 -58.19 1.08 -15.27
N ASN A 641 -57.21 0.25 -15.64
CA ASN A 641 -57.42 -0.91 -16.50
C ASN A 641 -57.83 -2.18 -15.72
N TYR A 642 -57.93 -2.11 -14.39
CA TYR A 642 -58.10 -3.28 -13.53
C TYR A 642 -59.31 -3.18 -12.60
N VAL A 643 -59.65 -1.98 -12.12
CA VAL A 643 -60.79 -1.75 -11.22
C VAL A 643 -61.65 -0.61 -11.79
N PRO A 644 -62.94 -0.84 -12.06
CA PRO A 644 -63.86 0.22 -12.51
C PRO A 644 -63.94 1.37 -11.50
N ILE A 645 -64.18 2.60 -11.98
CA ILE A 645 -64.18 3.79 -11.11
C ILE A 645 -65.31 3.73 -10.07
N GLU A 646 -66.42 3.08 -10.41
CA GLU A 646 -67.57 2.86 -9.54
C GLU A 646 -67.23 1.94 -8.35
N GLU A 647 -66.27 1.03 -8.52
CA GLU A 647 -65.79 0.13 -7.47
C GLU A 647 -64.62 0.73 -6.66
N MET A 648 -64.07 1.86 -7.12
CA MET A 648 -62.99 2.60 -6.45
C MET A 648 -63.56 3.62 -5.47
N GLN A 649 -64.67 4.26 -5.80
CA GLN A 649 -65.32 5.23 -4.92
C GLN A 649 -65.76 4.55 -3.61
N ASP A 650 -65.46 5.20 -2.47
CA ASP A 650 -65.72 4.68 -1.11
C ASP A 650 -65.04 3.35 -0.75
N ARG A 651 -64.12 2.85 -1.59
CA ARG A 651 -63.41 1.60 -1.36
C ARG A 651 -62.41 1.72 -0.21
N MET A 652 -62.35 0.70 0.64
CA MET A 652 -61.29 0.50 1.61
C MET A 652 -60.07 -0.12 0.94
N VAL A 653 -58.90 0.47 1.13
CA VAL A 653 -57.64 0.05 0.51
C VAL A 653 -56.51 0.01 1.54
N VAL A 654 -55.44 -0.71 1.22
CA VAL A 654 -54.21 -0.74 2.01
C VAL A 654 -53.16 0.11 1.31
N ILE A 655 -52.52 1.03 2.03
CA ILE A 655 -51.55 1.97 1.48
C ILE A 655 -50.21 1.93 2.19
N LEU A 656 -49.15 2.26 1.48
CA LEU A 656 -47.84 2.60 2.05
C LEU A 656 -47.70 4.13 2.15
N ALA A 657 -47.63 4.64 3.37
CA ALA A 657 -47.76 6.06 3.69
C ALA A 657 -46.43 6.81 3.86
N ASN A 658 -45.30 6.13 4.07
CA ASN A 658 -44.00 6.77 4.33
C ASN A 658 -43.03 6.74 3.13
N LEU A 659 -43.53 6.61 1.90
CA LEU A 659 -42.73 6.87 0.70
C LEU A 659 -42.49 8.36 0.49
N LYS A 660 -41.34 8.72 -0.08
CA LYS A 660 -41.11 10.09 -0.55
C LYS A 660 -42.12 10.42 -1.67
N PRO A 661 -42.79 11.60 -1.63
CA PRO A 661 -43.73 11.99 -2.67
C PRO A 661 -43.14 11.92 -4.07
N ALA A 662 -43.88 11.31 -4.99
CA ALA A 662 -43.47 11.10 -6.38
C ALA A 662 -44.34 11.94 -7.32
N ASN A 663 -43.73 12.62 -8.28
CA ASN A 663 -44.47 13.36 -9.29
C ASN A 663 -44.79 12.41 -10.45
N LEU A 664 -46.08 12.15 -10.68
CA LEU A 664 -46.57 11.31 -11.77
C LEU A 664 -47.40 12.20 -12.69
N ARG A 665 -46.85 12.47 -13.88
CA ARG A 665 -47.50 13.27 -14.93
C ARG A 665 -47.98 14.66 -14.47
N GLY A 666 -47.24 15.28 -13.56
CA GLY A 666 -47.50 16.64 -13.08
C GLY A 666 -48.24 16.71 -11.75
N VAL A 667 -48.80 15.59 -11.26
CA VAL A 667 -49.49 15.51 -9.97
C VAL A 667 -48.62 14.77 -8.95
N GLN A 668 -48.53 15.29 -7.73
CA GLN A 668 -47.76 14.67 -6.65
C GLN A 668 -48.57 13.58 -5.93
N SER A 669 -48.08 12.34 -5.98
CA SER A 669 -48.58 11.21 -5.20
C SER A 669 -47.89 11.14 -3.84
N HIS A 670 -48.66 11.10 -2.76
CA HIS A 670 -48.20 11.11 -1.37
C HIS A 670 -48.35 9.74 -0.66
N GLY A 671 -48.19 8.67 -1.44
CA GLY A 671 -48.30 7.29 -0.99
C GLY A 671 -48.46 6.35 -2.18
N MET A 672 -48.76 5.10 -1.87
CA MET A 672 -48.96 4.04 -2.86
C MET A 672 -50.02 3.06 -2.37
N VAL A 673 -50.97 2.69 -3.22
CA VAL A 673 -51.96 1.63 -2.95
C VAL A 673 -51.31 0.27 -3.19
N LEU A 674 -51.31 -0.59 -2.18
CA LEU A 674 -50.70 -1.92 -2.25
C LEU A 674 -51.64 -2.89 -2.97
N CYS A 675 -51.12 -3.54 -4.01
CA CYS A 675 -51.91 -4.43 -4.87
C CYS A 675 -51.23 -5.79 -5.03
N ALA A 676 -52.03 -6.86 -5.02
CA ALA A 676 -51.60 -8.15 -5.52
C ALA A 676 -51.43 -8.07 -7.04
N SER A 677 -50.30 -8.50 -7.58
CA SER A 677 -49.99 -8.37 -9.01
C SER A 677 -49.33 -9.63 -9.56
N VAL A 678 -49.82 -10.09 -10.70
CA VAL A 678 -49.19 -11.15 -11.51
C VAL A 678 -48.97 -10.64 -12.92
N ASP A 679 -47.79 -10.91 -13.48
CA ASP A 679 -47.40 -10.40 -14.82
C ASP A 679 -47.64 -11.44 -15.94
N GLU A 680 -47.63 -12.75 -15.63
CA GLU A 680 -47.80 -13.85 -16.59
C GLU A 680 -48.90 -14.84 -16.17
N PRO A 681 -49.68 -15.45 -17.10
CA PRO A 681 -49.66 -15.26 -18.56
C PRO A 681 -50.42 -14.00 -19.04
N VAL A 682 -51.26 -13.41 -18.19
CA VAL A 682 -51.95 -12.14 -18.44
C VAL A 682 -51.80 -11.28 -17.19
N ARG A 683 -51.42 -10.02 -17.38
CA ARG A 683 -51.26 -9.07 -16.27
C ARG A 683 -52.59 -8.87 -15.55
N ARG A 684 -52.64 -9.19 -14.27
CA ARG A 684 -53.78 -8.94 -13.37
C ARG A 684 -53.28 -8.22 -12.12
N VAL A 685 -54.06 -7.24 -11.67
CA VAL A 685 -53.76 -6.42 -10.50
C VAL A 685 -55.04 -6.27 -9.67
N GLU A 686 -54.97 -6.56 -8.39
CA GLU A 686 -56.09 -6.46 -7.45
C GLU A 686 -55.64 -5.68 -6.19
N PRO A 687 -56.34 -4.61 -5.78
CA PRO A 687 -56.04 -3.93 -4.52
C PRO A 687 -56.22 -4.87 -3.32
N LEU A 688 -55.30 -4.81 -2.36
CA LEU A 688 -55.47 -5.55 -1.10
C LEU A 688 -56.69 -5.03 -0.33
N ARG A 689 -57.45 -5.97 0.26
CA ARG A 689 -58.64 -5.70 1.06
C ARG A 689 -58.33 -5.83 2.55
N PRO A 690 -58.58 -4.78 3.34
CA PRO A 690 -58.62 -4.90 4.79
C PRO A 690 -59.92 -5.58 5.25
N PRO A 691 -60.00 -6.02 6.51
CA PRO A 691 -61.23 -6.44 7.17
C PRO A 691 -62.39 -5.43 7.01
N LEU A 692 -63.63 -5.92 6.99
CA LEU A 692 -64.82 -5.10 6.75
C LEU A 692 -65.08 -4.04 7.84
N ASP A 693 -64.58 -4.29 9.06
CA ASP A 693 -64.72 -3.43 10.23
C ASP A 693 -63.52 -2.47 10.41
N SER A 694 -62.56 -2.49 9.49
CA SER A 694 -61.39 -1.61 9.56
C SER A 694 -61.74 -0.14 9.40
N LYS A 695 -60.96 0.72 10.07
CA LYS A 695 -61.15 2.18 10.04
C LYS A 695 -60.03 2.88 9.26
N PRO A 696 -60.32 4.00 8.58
CA PRO A 696 -59.28 4.85 7.99
C PRO A 696 -58.20 5.21 9.01
N GLY A 697 -56.93 5.00 8.64
CA GLY A 697 -55.76 5.25 9.48
C GLY A 697 -55.35 4.11 10.40
N GLU A 698 -56.10 3.00 10.41
CA GLU A 698 -55.71 1.81 11.15
C GLU A 698 -54.37 1.27 10.62
N LYS A 699 -53.42 1.02 11.54
CA LYS A 699 -52.09 0.52 11.20
C LYS A 699 -52.14 -0.96 10.83
N VAL A 700 -51.29 -1.34 9.89
CA VAL A 700 -51.03 -2.72 9.52
C VAL A 700 -49.65 -3.11 10.03
N ILE A 701 -49.58 -4.23 10.74
CA ILE A 701 -48.37 -4.80 11.32
C ILE A 701 -48.12 -6.18 10.72
N VAL A 702 -46.85 -6.59 10.69
CA VAL A 702 -46.48 -7.97 10.33
C VAL A 702 -46.38 -8.78 11.62
N ASP A 703 -47.02 -9.95 11.64
CA ASP A 703 -46.96 -10.89 12.76
C ASP A 703 -45.51 -11.21 13.16
N GLY A 704 -45.15 -11.04 14.43
CA GLY A 704 -43.79 -11.18 14.95
C GLY A 704 -42.89 -9.95 14.82
N TYR A 705 -43.42 -8.81 14.36
CA TYR A 705 -42.70 -7.53 14.21
C TYR A 705 -43.43 -6.34 14.85
N GLU A 706 -44.15 -6.58 15.95
CA GLU A 706 -45.03 -5.61 16.62
C GLU A 706 -44.26 -4.48 17.31
N ASP A 707 -43.04 -4.75 17.76
CA ASP A 707 -42.24 -3.83 18.59
C ASP A 707 -41.50 -2.73 17.79
N GLY A 708 -41.61 -2.74 16.46
CA GLY A 708 -40.91 -1.76 15.62
C GLY A 708 -41.74 -0.51 15.29
N SER A 709 -41.03 0.58 14.96
CA SER A 709 -41.63 1.86 14.55
C SER A 709 -41.33 2.17 13.07
N PRO A 710 -42.30 2.68 12.29
CA PRO A 710 -42.05 3.06 10.90
C PRO A 710 -41.10 4.25 10.79
N ASP A 711 -40.32 4.31 9.71
CA ASP A 711 -39.50 5.48 9.37
C ASP A 711 -40.44 6.67 9.03
N ASP A 712 -40.10 7.90 9.41
CA ASP A 712 -40.90 9.09 9.03
C ASP A 712 -41.05 9.23 7.51
N VAL A 713 -39.95 9.05 6.77
CA VAL A 713 -39.90 8.97 5.31
C VAL A 713 -38.80 7.99 4.90
N LEU A 714 -39.15 6.97 4.11
CA LEU A 714 -38.21 5.99 3.57
C LEU A 714 -37.20 6.68 2.65
N ASN A 715 -35.91 6.47 2.93
CA ASN A 715 -34.82 7.07 2.15
C ASN A 715 -34.69 6.39 0.77
N PRO A 716 -34.94 7.10 -0.36
CA PRO A 716 -34.88 6.48 -1.69
C PRO A 716 -33.49 5.95 -2.07
N LYS A 717 -32.41 6.51 -1.48
CA LYS A 717 -31.04 6.03 -1.73
C LYS A 717 -30.76 4.67 -1.07
N LYS A 718 -31.47 4.35 0.01
CA LYS A 718 -31.30 3.09 0.75
C LYS A 718 -32.09 1.93 0.13
N LYS A 719 -33.05 2.22 -0.75
CA LYS A 719 -33.96 1.26 -1.40
C LYS A 719 -34.62 0.30 -0.42
N VAL A 720 -35.15 0.85 0.69
CA VAL A 720 -35.71 0.04 1.81
C VAL A 720 -36.96 -0.71 1.35
N TRP A 721 -37.88 -0.01 0.67
CA TRP A 721 -39.09 -0.60 0.10
C TRP A 721 -38.74 -1.72 -0.89
N GLU A 722 -37.88 -1.46 -1.86
CA GLU A 722 -37.56 -2.42 -2.92
C GLU A 722 -36.90 -3.69 -2.40
N LYS A 723 -36.22 -3.63 -1.25
CA LYS A 723 -35.66 -4.82 -0.61
C LYS A 723 -36.71 -5.61 0.17
N LEU A 724 -37.58 -4.92 0.92
CA LEU A 724 -38.63 -5.57 1.72
C LEU A 724 -39.78 -6.11 0.84
N GLN A 725 -40.07 -5.45 -0.27
CA GLN A 725 -41.12 -5.82 -1.21
C GLN A 725 -40.90 -7.19 -1.86
N VAL A 726 -39.65 -7.64 -2.00
CA VAL A 726 -39.32 -8.97 -2.57
C VAL A 726 -40.00 -10.10 -1.80
N ASP A 727 -40.16 -9.92 -0.49
CA ASP A 727 -40.76 -10.92 0.39
C ASP A 727 -42.25 -10.64 0.69
N LEU A 728 -42.83 -9.56 0.16
CA LEU A 728 -44.27 -9.26 0.27
C LEU A 728 -45.06 -10.01 -0.79
N VAL A 729 -45.88 -10.97 -0.35
CA VAL A 729 -46.68 -11.83 -1.23
C VAL A 729 -48.10 -12.02 -0.70
N VAL A 730 -49.03 -12.32 -1.59
CA VAL A 730 -50.28 -12.98 -1.22
C VAL A 730 -50.04 -14.48 -1.26
N ASN A 731 -50.19 -15.16 -0.12
CA ASN A 731 -49.90 -16.58 0.02
C ASN A 731 -50.99 -17.49 -0.59
N GLY A 732 -50.85 -18.80 -0.43
CA GLY A 732 -51.80 -19.79 -0.95
C GLY A 732 -53.19 -19.75 -0.29
N SER A 733 -53.33 -19.19 0.91
CA SER A 733 -54.63 -18.94 1.56
C SER A 733 -55.31 -17.66 1.05
N GLY A 734 -54.62 -16.82 0.26
CA GLY A 734 -55.13 -15.52 -0.18
C GLY A 734 -54.87 -14.38 0.80
N GLU A 735 -54.00 -14.61 1.79
CA GLU A 735 -53.65 -13.64 2.84
C GLU A 735 -52.33 -12.94 2.46
N ALA A 736 -52.24 -11.63 2.73
CA ALA A 736 -51.00 -10.90 2.53
C ALA A 736 -49.98 -11.28 3.62
N SER A 737 -48.75 -11.60 3.23
CA SER A 737 -47.68 -11.95 4.14
C SER A 737 -46.33 -11.37 3.71
N TRP A 738 -45.43 -11.19 4.68
CA TRP A 738 -44.03 -10.84 4.49
C TRP A 738 -43.15 -11.96 5.02
N SER A 739 -42.35 -12.58 4.14
CA SER A 739 -41.47 -13.71 4.51
C SER A 739 -42.20 -14.83 5.27
N GLY A 740 -43.46 -15.09 4.88
CA GLY A 740 -44.33 -16.08 5.51
C GLY A 740 -45.16 -15.59 6.71
N ASN A 741 -44.84 -14.43 7.29
CA ASN A 741 -45.59 -13.84 8.42
C ASN A 741 -46.76 -12.98 7.93
N VAL A 742 -47.95 -13.14 8.49
CA VAL A 742 -49.18 -12.51 7.98
C VAL A 742 -49.22 -11.01 8.31
N LEU A 743 -49.74 -10.20 7.38
CA LEU A 743 -50.06 -8.79 7.63
C LEU A 743 -51.43 -8.68 8.30
N LEU A 744 -51.46 -8.07 9.47
CA LEU A 744 -52.62 -7.91 10.33
C LEU A 744 -52.91 -6.42 10.55
N THR A 745 -54.18 -6.05 10.63
CA THR A 745 -54.57 -4.75 11.18
C THR A 745 -54.25 -4.70 12.68
N ALA A 746 -54.21 -3.50 13.26
CA ALA A 746 -54.02 -3.34 14.71
C ALA A 746 -55.11 -4.05 15.55
N SER A 747 -56.29 -4.29 14.97
CA SER A 747 -57.37 -5.11 15.55
C SER A 747 -57.20 -6.62 15.38
N GLY A 748 -56.13 -7.08 14.71
CA GLY A 748 -55.83 -8.50 14.46
C GLY A 748 -56.51 -9.10 13.23
N GLY A 749 -57.17 -8.28 12.40
CA GLY A 749 -57.82 -8.74 11.19
C GLY A 749 -56.84 -8.90 10.02
N LYS A 750 -57.04 -9.92 9.19
CA LYS A 750 -56.11 -10.26 8.11
C LYS A 750 -56.37 -9.45 6.84
N LEU A 751 -55.30 -9.08 6.15
CA LEU A 751 -55.39 -8.50 4.80
C LEU A 751 -55.47 -9.60 3.75
N THR A 752 -56.33 -9.43 2.75
CA THR A 752 -56.58 -10.45 1.71
C THR A 752 -56.60 -9.85 0.29
N ALA A 753 -56.43 -10.70 -0.72
CA ALA A 753 -56.76 -10.36 -2.12
C ALA A 753 -58.01 -11.13 -2.56
N ASP A 754 -58.69 -10.64 -3.60
CA ASP A 754 -59.98 -11.18 -4.04
C ASP A 754 -59.84 -12.56 -4.66
N SER A 755 -58.94 -12.71 -5.63
CA SER A 755 -58.77 -13.94 -6.38
C SER A 755 -57.31 -14.35 -6.54
N LEU A 756 -56.37 -13.40 -6.49
CA LEU A 756 -54.95 -13.68 -6.69
C LEU A 756 -54.32 -14.36 -5.47
N LYS A 757 -53.53 -15.42 -5.72
CA LYS A 757 -52.83 -16.24 -4.73
C LYS A 757 -51.46 -16.62 -5.22
N ASN A 758 -50.49 -16.73 -4.32
CA ASN A 758 -49.07 -16.97 -4.62
C ASN A 758 -48.49 -15.92 -5.58
N VAL A 759 -48.83 -14.65 -5.37
CA VAL A 759 -48.38 -13.52 -6.22
C VAL A 759 -47.70 -12.46 -5.38
N ALA A 760 -46.87 -11.62 -6.02
CA ALA A 760 -46.21 -10.51 -5.34
C ALA A 760 -47.20 -9.37 -5.01
N ILE A 761 -46.92 -8.66 -3.92
CA ILE A 761 -47.57 -7.38 -3.61
C ILE A 761 -46.67 -6.26 -4.15
N LYS A 762 -47.26 -5.31 -4.86
CA LYS A 762 -46.57 -4.17 -5.49
C LYS A 762 -47.19 -2.85 -5.08
#